data_AF-A0A2N5EG46-F1
#
_entry.id   AF-A0A2N5EG46-F1
#
_cell.length_a   1.000
_cell.length_b   1.000
_cell.length_c   1.000
_cell.angle_alpha   90.00
_cell.angle_beta   90.00
_cell.angle_gamma   90.00
#
_symmetry.space_group_name_H-M   'P 1'
#
loop_
_entity.id
_entity.type
_entity.pdbx_description
1 polymer ?
#
loop_
_entity_poly.entity_id
_entity_poly.type
_entity_poly.pdbx_seq_one_letter_code
_entity_poly.pdbx_strand_id
1 'polypeptide(L)'
;MKPAFCRAWRQGGVVTLLALCQHAYAAAETPCSSPVQESTQAEARARAALPQAINLCIRDVHQGRAAVLLPAADLPVDDAALAPGLSGHRWGFLDSTGQLAIRPVFDQVSDYHHDLAAASQKGKWGYIDLSGKWAIAPQFDSAADFTQPGVAVVSRDGRPLLINRSGAPLGQPFDDLVESVSLQDGTPLQIRLTYRTVFISPDGQRHFARDQMEIVQPFGDEGLFIARNSENRYGIADPSLTWRIAPQFSAITVPPQGHGLARAEGAGGITFIRADGSLVGKTYRAAEPLTRDIWQATQADGRIDLLDSSGNVMRTLPEGAVSALSIHDRAVLERGKGPVSLYLDGRQAPVSLPQGSTLDERDTLPYLVTLAGPGGKISGVIAPDGTLLANAAWLGQAASAELINGRLWLRDARGKLLNVIDPQGKALLNARTLEALDGHPLQPLYGNDRTQRSVQPDLPLARLDPVADGEGNAGLLRADGSLLQQVSWLSVSLADGADAGADAGAPLQFIVTTQEGMGLVDSQGQQRLPFGEENISSFVQGYAFVYRDGTLSALDHQGKRYALPDEVQIESIGGGWFRFRDAAAEDAPWGIFDALAQRVVAAPVYRQVGLYANGQADVQQPNGRWGVINSQNSWVIAPDYAALARINPALWFATLPAPAGSDAATTRAVIGADGQPRVPPTSGLTQEHFSDGRILASAPDGQSWLLSAEGNPELNEQDTTIRALGDWVKLSRLPQEGYLNAQGSWQIAADGRGAGSAFINGRALRAQGQLTEVVDAQGTRVGTLPGGQWYWPAASEMSFSILDNGGQATTRYADTNGRLALTVTGQGSRMTGGRAVLAVKPGDMGWIDAKGQPLGALHYQDLGLPVDGLAFAKTAGHYGFVDAQGNFVIPPVFDAVSPFEGGAAIVSDDTASMMIDSSGKLLARVGRECGVQVLYGRGSERQWPLTLPVRCGGTPPDAGTPEPVTP
;
A
#
# COMPACT_ATOMS: atom_id res chain seq x y z
N MET A 1 -8.52 -37.51 2.00
CA MET A 1 -8.40 -37.77 3.46
C MET A 1 -9.79 -38.04 4.03
N LYS A 2 -9.95 -39.04 4.91
CA LYS A 2 -11.26 -39.40 5.52
C LYS A 2 -11.68 -38.39 6.60
N PRO A 3 -12.98 -38.05 6.77
CA PRO A 3 -13.43 -37.24 7.90
C PRO A 3 -13.73 -38.11 9.13
N ALA A 4 -13.35 -37.61 10.30
CA ALA A 4 -13.50 -38.26 11.60
C ALA A 4 -14.89 -38.04 12.22
N PHE A 5 -15.40 -39.09 12.88
CA PHE A 5 -16.63 -39.12 13.67
C PHE A 5 -16.43 -38.47 15.06
N CYS A 6 -17.35 -37.61 15.49
CA CYS A 6 -17.52 -37.26 16.91
C CYS A 6 -18.70 -38.05 17.50
N ARG A 7 -18.42 -38.92 18.49
CA ARG A 7 -19.43 -39.59 19.33
C ARG A 7 -19.64 -38.79 20.61
N ALA A 8 -20.89 -38.48 20.94
CA ALA A 8 -21.27 -37.91 22.24
C ALA A 8 -21.58 -39.03 23.26
N TRP A 9 -21.10 -38.88 24.50
CA TRP A 9 -21.58 -39.63 25.67
C TRP A 9 -22.33 -38.67 26.59
N ARG A 10 -23.56 -39.05 26.98
CA ARG A 10 -24.41 -38.36 27.97
C ARG A 10 -24.37 -39.14 29.29
N GLN A 11 -24.17 -38.45 30.41
CA GLN A 11 -24.85 -38.77 31.67
C GLN A 11 -25.15 -37.50 32.47
N GLY A 12 -26.43 -37.32 32.81
CA GLY A 12 -26.87 -36.62 34.03
C GLY A 12 -27.10 -35.11 33.97
N GLY A 13 -28.35 -34.71 33.69
CA GLY A 13 -29.00 -33.58 34.37
C GLY A 13 -28.75 -32.16 33.85
N VAL A 14 -29.66 -31.69 32.99
CA VAL A 14 -30.07 -30.28 32.73
C VAL A 14 -28.97 -29.21 32.75
N VAL A 15 -28.55 -28.78 31.56
CA VAL A 15 -28.01 -27.43 31.35
C VAL A 15 -28.55 -26.90 30.01
N THR A 16 -29.26 -25.77 30.07
CA THR A 16 -29.56 -24.89 28.95
C THR A 16 -28.24 -24.33 28.41
N LEU A 17 -27.88 -24.63 27.16
CA LEU A 17 -26.69 -24.08 26.50
C LEU A 17 -27.05 -23.64 25.07
N LEU A 18 -27.32 -22.34 24.94
CA LEU A 18 -27.05 -21.58 23.71
C LEU A 18 -25.53 -21.40 23.62
N ALA A 19 -24.87 -22.09 22.68
CA ALA A 19 -23.58 -21.68 22.14
C ALA A 19 -23.26 -22.44 20.83
N LEU A 20 -23.30 -21.68 19.73
CA LEU A 20 -22.24 -21.58 18.72
C LEU A 20 -21.69 -22.89 18.11
N CYS A 21 -22.31 -23.26 17.00
CA CYS A 21 -21.61 -23.80 15.84
C CYS A 21 -22.05 -22.98 14.61
N GLN A 22 -21.65 -21.71 14.56
CA GLN A 22 -21.68 -20.94 13.32
C GLN A 22 -20.40 -21.30 12.55
N HIS A 23 -20.48 -22.35 11.74
CA HIS A 23 -19.62 -22.42 10.56
C HIS A 23 -20.20 -21.46 9.53
N ALA A 24 -19.30 -20.67 8.94
CA ALA A 24 -19.57 -19.70 7.89
C ALA A 24 -20.46 -20.31 6.80
N TYR A 25 -21.75 -19.95 6.82
CA TYR A 25 -22.54 -19.91 5.62
C TYR A 25 -22.07 -18.66 4.86
N ALA A 26 -21.02 -18.83 4.05
CA ALA A 26 -20.88 -18.00 2.87
C ALA A 26 -22.21 -18.12 2.12
N ALA A 27 -22.83 -16.99 1.80
CA ALA A 27 -24.00 -16.94 0.94
C ALA A 27 -23.59 -17.59 -0.38
N ALA A 28 -23.93 -18.87 -0.54
CA ALA A 28 -23.71 -19.59 -1.77
C ALA A 28 -24.49 -18.85 -2.85
N GLU A 29 -23.77 -18.25 -3.80
CA GLU A 29 -24.32 -17.88 -5.09
C GLU A 29 -25.23 -19.03 -5.56
N THR A 30 -26.47 -18.70 -5.91
CA THR A 30 -27.41 -19.70 -6.43
C THR A 30 -26.70 -20.48 -7.54
N PRO A 31 -26.57 -21.83 -7.47
CA PRO A 31 -25.74 -22.63 -8.40
C PRO A 31 -26.19 -22.63 -9.87
N CYS A 32 -27.14 -21.77 -10.21
CA CYS A 32 -27.92 -21.75 -11.43
C CYS A 32 -27.74 -20.46 -12.23
N SER A 33 -26.99 -19.49 -11.71
CA SER A 33 -26.44 -18.40 -12.51
C SER A 33 -25.24 -18.88 -13.33
N SER A 34 -25.11 -18.38 -14.55
CA SER A 34 -23.98 -18.71 -15.43
C SER A 34 -22.66 -18.21 -14.81
N PRO A 35 -21.57 -19.00 -14.82
CA PRO A 35 -20.24 -18.49 -14.58
C PRO A 35 -19.73 -17.84 -15.88
N VAL A 36 -20.40 -16.79 -16.38
CA VAL A 36 -19.73 -15.91 -17.33
C VAL A 36 -18.83 -15.01 -16.51
N GLN A 37 -17.51 -15.20 -16.59
CA GLN A 37 -16.57 -14.18 -16.12
C GLN A 37 -16.80 -12.91 -16.94
N GLU A 38 -17.27 -11.87 -16.27
CA GLU A 38 -17.44 -10.52 -16.82
C GLU A 38 -16.08 -10.02 -17.33
N SER A 39 -15.93 -9.90 -18.65
CA SER A 39 -14.61 -9.57 -19.22
C SER A 39 -14.33 -8.06 -19.23
N THR A 40 -15.37 -7.21 -19.18
CA THR A 40 -15.23 -5.75 -19.08
C THR A 40 -16.41 -5.06 -18.35
N GLN A 41 -16.14 -3.94 -17.66
CA GLN A 41 -17.18 -3.05 -17.11
C GLN A 41 -18.14 -2.51 -18.17
N ALA A 42 -17.73 -2.46 -19.44
CA ALA A 42 -18.56 -2.02 -20.55
C ALA A 42 -19.58 -3.10 -20.96
N GLU A 43 -19.22 -4.38 -20.93
CA GLU A 43 -20.16 -5.49 -21.11
C GLU A 43 -21.10 -5.62 -19.91
N ALA A 44 -20.61 -5.43 -18.69
CA ALA A 44 -21.43 -5.41 -17.49
C ALA A 44 -22.44 -4.24 -17.51
N ARG A 45 -22.04 -3.06 -18.01
CA ARG A 45 -22.93 -1.89 -18.19
C ARG A 45 -23.86 -2.02 -19.39
N ALA A 46 -23.45 -2.69 -20.46
CA ALA A 46 -24.32 -3.05 -21.59
C ALA A 46 -25.33 -4.16 -21.23
N ARG A 47 -25.01 -5.00 -20.25
CA ARG A 47 -25.90 -5.98 -19.60
C ARG A 47 -26.56 -5.45 -18.31
N ALA A 48 -26.33 -4.21 -17.91
CA ALA A 48 -26.84 -3.63 -16.65
C ALA A 48 -28.32 -3.28 -16.74
N ALA A 49 -29.15 -4.32 -16.94
CA ALA A 49 -30.57 -4.34 -16.70
C ALA A 49 -31.11 -5.78 -16.53
N LEU A 50 -30.27 -6.79 -16.25
CA LEU A 50 -30.80 -8.10 -15.90
C LEU A 50 -31.48 -8.04 -14.52
N PRO A 51 -32.78 -8.38 -14.40
CA PRO A 51 -33.46 -8.45 -13.11
C PRO A 51 -32.85 -9.56 -12.25
N GLN A 52 -32.86 -9.35 -10.93
CA GLN A 52 -32.63 -10.36 -9.89
C GLN A 52 -33.78 -11.40 -9.83
N ALA A 53 -34.14 -12.02 -10.96
CA ALA A 53 -35.13 -13.09 -11.00
C ALA A 53 -34.44 -14.46 -11.08
N ILE A 54 -34.97 -15.40 -10.31
CA ILE A 54 -34.40 -16.72 -10.00
C ILE A 54 -34.23 -17.55 -11.29
N ASN A 55 -32.99 -17.83 -11.71
CA ASN A 55 -32.73 -18.86 -12.73
C ASN A 55 -32.88 -20.24 -12.07
N LEU A 56 -33.89 -21.03 -12.46
CA LEU A 56 -34.14 -22.40 -11.99
C LEU A 56 -33.37 -23.46 -12.81
N CYS A 57 -32.18 -23.08 -13.28
CA CYS A 57 -31.08 -23.96 -13.66
C CYS A 57 -31.17 -24.56 -15.08
N ILE A 58 -31.73 -23.81 -16.04
CA ILE A 58 -31.44 -23.95 -17.47
C ILE A 58 -30.65 -22.72 -17.92
N ARG A 59 -29.50 -22.91 -18.57
CA ARG A 59 -28.70 -21.83 -19.15
C ARG A 59 -29.08 -21.53 -20.59
N ASP A 60 -28.70 -20.35 -21.05
CA ASP A 60 -28.90 -19.87 -22.42
C ASP A 60 -28.49 -20.92 -23.46
N VAL A 61 -29.21 -20.92 -24.58
CA VAL A 61 -28.91 -21.83 -25.68
C VAL A 61 -27.67 -21.30 -26.39
N HIS A 62 -26.60 -22.10 -26.44
CA HIS A 62 -25.40 -21.81 -27.21
C HIS A 62 -25.08 -22.99 -28.13
N GLN A 63 -24.95 -22.71 -29.43
CA GLN A 63 -24.69 -23.73 -30.46
C GLN A 63 -25.69 -24.91 -30.42
N GLY A 64 -26.95 -24.63 -30.12
CA GLY A 64 -28.03 -25.63 -30.06
C GLY A 64 -27.99 -26.54 -28.83
N ARG A 65 -27.32 -26.11 -27.76
CA ARG A 65 -27.27 -26.80 -26.46
C ARG A 65 -27.57 -25.82 -25.33
N ALA A 66 -28.35 -26.26 -24.36
CA ALA A 66 -28.61 -25.51 -23.12
C ALA A 66 -28.18 -26.36 -21.92
N ALA A 67 -27.26 -25.86 -21.10
CA ALA A 67 -26.85 -26.57 -19.89
C ALA A 67 -28.03 -26.63 -18.90
N VAL A 68 -28.26 -27.79 -18.30
CA VAL A 68 -29.35 -27.99 -17.34
C VAL A 68 -28.86 -28.73 -16.10
N LEU A 69 -29.20 -28.22 -14.91
CA LEU A 69 -28.88 -28.87 -13.65
C LEU A 69 -30.05 -29.75 -13.21
N LEU A 70 -29.78 -31.03 -12.97
CA LEU A 70 -30.80 -32.05 -12.67
C LEU A 70 -30.26 -33.07 -11.66
N PRO A 71 -31.12 -33.89 -11.01
CA PRO A 71 -30.67 -34.98 -10.15
C PRO A 71 -29.66 -35.87 -10.86
N ALA A 72 -28.54 -36.16 -10.20
CA ALA A 72 -27.41 -36.81 -10.82
C ALA A 72 -27.78 -38.21 -11.37
N ALA A 73 -27.35 -38.52 -12.60
CA ALA A 73 -27.64 -39.81 -13.22
C ALA A 73 -26.88 -40.99 -12.60
N ASP A 74 -25.84 -40.71 -11.81
CA ASP A 74 -25.03 -41.66 -11.06
C ASP A 74 -25.43 -41.76 -9.58
N LEU A 75 -26.52 -41.09 -9.16
CA LEU A 75 -27.05 -41.12 -7.80
C LEU A 75 -28.51 -41.61 -7.80
N PRO A 76 -28.92 -42.48 -6.85
CA PRO A 76 -30.33 -42.80 -6.66
C PRO A 76 -31.15 -41.53 -6.40
N VAL A 77 -32.33 -41.41 -7.03
CA VAL A 77 -33.14 -40.19 -6.97
C VAL A 77 -33.56 -39.82 -5.54
N ASP A 78 -33.77 -40.81 -4.66
CA ASP A 78 -34.07 -40.59 -3.24
C ASP A 78 -32.87 -39.96 -2.51
N ASP A 79 -31.65 -40.37 -2.83
CA ASP A 79 -30.44 -39.80 -2.24
C ASP A 79 -30.20 -38.37 -2.76
N ALA A 80 -30.49 -38.13 -4.06
CA ALA A 80 -30.46 -36.79 -4.63
C ALA A 80 -31.49 -35.85 -3.96
N ALA A 81 -32.66 -36.38 -3.59
CA ALA A 81 -33.71 -35.64 -2.88
C ALA A 81 -33.36 -35.33 -1.41
N LEU A 82 -32.55 -36.17 -0.77
CA LEU A 82 -32.10 -36.01 0.61
C LEU A 82 -30.82 -35.16 0.74
N ALA A 83 -30.11 -34.96 -0.37
CA ALA A 83 -28.88 -34.19 -0.38
C ALA A 83 -29.13 -32.71 -0.02
N PRO A 84 -28.30 -32.09 0.83
CA PRO A 84 -28.47 -30.69 1.19
C PRO A 84 -28.26 -29.80 -0.05
N GLY A 85 -29.22 -28.93 -0.34
CA GLY A 85 -29.19 -28.01 -1.48
C GLY A 85 -29.19 -28.75 -2.82
N LEU A 86 -28.24 -28.43 -3.70
CA LEU A 86 -28.08 -29.04 -5.03
C LEU A 86 -26.89 -30.02 -5.10
N SER A 87 -26.35 -30.47 -3.96
CA SER A 87 -25.18 -31.38 -3.93
C SER A 87 -25.42 -32.75 -4.57
N GLY A 88 -26.69 -33.19 -4.64
CA GLY A 88 -27.13 -34.39 -5.37
C GLY A 88 -27.44 -34.17 -6.85
N HIS A 89 -27.18 -32.98 -7.39
CA HIS A 89 -27.45 -32.64 -8.80
C HIS A 89 -26.17 -32.56 -9.62
N ARG A 90 -26.30 -32.73 -10.93
CA ARG A 90 -25.21 -32.65 -11.92
C ARG A 90 -25.70 -31.94 -13.17
N TRP A 91 -24.76 -31.40 -13.94
CA TRP A 91 -25.02 -30.75 -15.21
C TRP A 91 -25.15 -31.76 -16.33
N GLY A 92 -26.18 -31.57 -17.15
CA GLY A 92 -26.40 -32.20 -18.45
C GLY A 92 -26.70 -31.11 -19.50
N PHE A 93 -27.18 -31.52 -20.67
CA PHE A 93 -27.54 -30.58 -21.73
C PHE A 93 -28.84 -30.97 -22.42
N LEU A 94 -29.65 -29.96 -22.70
CA LEU A 94 -30.80 -30.04 -23.59
C LEU A 94 -30.35 -29.72 -25.02
N ASP A 95 -30.99 -30.32 -26.03
CA ASP A 95 -30.93 -29.82 -27.41
C ASP A 95 -31.92 -28.66 -27.64
N SER A 96 -31.86 -28.04 -28.82
CA SER A 96 -32.77 -26.95 -29.21
C SER A 96 -34.23 -27.35 -29.35
N THR A 97 -34.58 -28.64 -29.22
CA THR A 97 -35.96 -29.13 -29.17
C THR A 97 -36.47 -29.32 -27.74
N GLY A 98 -35.63 -29.05 -26.74
CA GLY A 98 -35.93 -29.25 -25.32
C GLY A 98 -35.75 -30.69 -24.83
N GLN A 99 -35.13 -31.57 -25.63
CA GLN A 99 -34.86 -32.95 -25.21
C GLN A 99 -33.54 -33.05 -24.47
N LEU A 100 -33.48 -33.91 -23.44
CA LEU A 100 -32.26 -34.20 -22.71
C LEU A 100 -31.25 -34.95 -23.59
N ALA A 101 -30.37 -34.20 -24.25
CA ALA A 101 -29.34 -34.72 -25.15
C ALA A 101 -28.17 -35.36 -24.39
N ILE A 102 -27.77 -34.77 -23.26
CA ILE A 102 -26.70 -35.28 -22.40
C ILE A 102 -27.21 -35.40 -20.97
N ARG A 103 -27.08 -36.59 -20.37
CA ARG A 103 -27.54 -36.86 -19.00
C ARG A 103 -26.77 -36.02 -17.98
N PRO A 104 -27.38 -35.72 -16.81
CA PRO A 104 -26.72 -34.96 -15.75
C PRO A 104 -25.63 -35.80 -15.06
N VAL A 105 -24.39 -35.67 -15.52
CA VAL A 105 -23.22 -36.44 -15.03
C VAL A 105 -21.99 -35.60 -14.73
N PHE A 106 -22.01 -34.31 -15.08
CA PHE A 106 -20.86 -33.41 -14.87
C PHE A 106 -21.03 -32.60 -13.59
N ASP A 107 -19.94 -32.44 -12.85
CA ASP A 107 -19.94 -31.66 -11.61
C ASP A 107 -20.16 -30.17 -11.93
N GLN A 108 -19.53 -29.68 -12.99
CA GLN A 108 -19.71 -28.34 -13.58
C GLN A 108 -19.51 -28.38 -15.10
N VAL A 109 -20.11 -27.44 -15.82
CA VAL A 109 -19.91 -27.24 -17.26
C VAL A 109 -19.88 -25.76 -17.61
N SER A 110 -19.18 -25.39 -18.67
CA SER A 110 -19.36 -24.15 -19.42
C SER A 110 -20.36 -24.32 -20.56
N ASP A 111 -20.70 -23.23 -21.22
CA ASP A 111 -21.52 -23.25 -22.42
C ASP A 111 -20.68 -23.72 -23.63
N TYR A 112 -21.33 -24.09 -24.73
CA TYR A 112 -20.62 -24.55 -25.93
C TYR A 112 -20.05 -23.38 -26.71
N HIS A 113 -18.72 -23.38 -26.89
CA HIS A 113 -17.99 -22.43 -27.73
C HIS A 113 -17.16 -23.19 -28.75
N HIS A 114 -17.49 -22.96 -30.03
CA HIS A 114 -16.84 -23.59 -31.18
C HIS A 114 -16.74 -25.12 -31.09
N ASP A 115 -17.90 -25.76 -30.86
CA ASP A 115 -18.17 -27.19 -30.82
C ASP A 115 -17.66 -27.94 -29.57
N LEU A 116 -17.09 -27.23 -28.59
CA LEU A 116 -16.58 -27.79 -27.35
C LEU A 116 -17.14 -27.04 -26.13
N ALA A 117 -17.33 -27.76 -25.03
CA ALA A 117 -17.63 -27.16 -23.73
C ALA A 117 -16.64 -27.66 -22.68
N ALA A 118 -16.14 -26.78 -21.82
CA ALA A 118 -15.38 -27.19 -20.66
C ALA A 118 -16.31 -27.93 -19.69
N ALA A 119 -15.89 -29.07 -19.17
CA ALA A 119 -16.69 -29.86 -18.22
C ALA A 119 -15.79 -30.46 -17.14
N SER A 120 -16.29 -30.51 -15.91
CA SER A 120 -15.59 -31.12 -14.79
C SER A 120 -16.24 -32.41 -14.32
N GLN A 121 -15.39 -33.35 -13.92
CA GLN A 121 -15.79 -34.61 -13.31
C GLN A 121 -14.73 -35.04 -12.30
N LYS A 122 -15.16 -35.40 -11.08
CA LYS A 122 -14.29 -35.75 -9.95
C LYS A 122 -13.28 -34.64 -9.61
N GLY A 123 -13.69 -33.38 -9.76
CA GLY A 123 -12.87 -32.21 -9.43
C GLY A 123 -11.74 -31.90 -10.41
N LYS A 124 -11.73 -32.50 -11.61
CA LYS A 124 -10.82 -32.15 -12.70
C LYS A 124 -11.59 -31.72 -13.93
N TRP A 125 -11.01 -30.80 -14.70
CA TRP A 125 -11.59 -30.24 -15.92
C TRP A 125 -11.02 -30.89 -17.17
N GLY A 126 -11.88 -31.05 -18.16
CA GLY A 126 -11.60 -31.46 -19.54
C GLY A 126 -12.57 -30.77 -20.49
N TYR A 127 -12.67 -31.27 -21.73
CA TYR A 127 -13.58 -30.72 -22.74
C TYR A 127 -14.41 -31.81 -23.39
N ILE A 128 -15.70 -31.53 -23.57
CA ILE A 128 -16.66 -32.43 -24.20
C ILE A 128 -17.10 -31.91 -25.56
N ASP A 129 -17.38 -32.82 -26.49
CA ASP A 129 -18.04 -32.53 -27.77
C ASP A 129 -19.56 -32.43 -27.62
N LEU A 130 -20.27 -32.04 -28.68
CA LEU A 130 -21.74 -31.92 -28.73
C LEU A 130 -22.51 -33.23 -28.43
N SER A 131 -21.83 -34.37 -28.39
CA SER A 131 -22.40 -35.68 -27.99
C SER A 131 -22.19 -35.99 -26.50
N GLY A 132 -21.46 -35.14 -25.78
CA GLY A 132 -21.09 -35.33 -24.38
C GLY A 132 -19.89 -36.26 -24.18
N LYS A 133 -19.16 -36.61 -25.25
CA LYS A 133 -17.93 -37.40 -25.14
C LYS A 133 -16.74 -36.48 -24.89
N TRP A 134 -15.79 -36.95 -24.10
CA TRP A 134 -14.54 -36.23 -23.85
C TRP A 134 -13.72 -36.10 -25.14
N ALA A 135 -13.63 -34.88 -25.67
CA ALA A 135 -12.63 -34.50 -26.65
C ALA A 135 -11.25 -34.39 -25.99
N ILE A 136 -11.22 -33.89 -24.75
CA ILE A 136 -10.04 -33.88 -23.88
C ILE A 136 -10.47 -34.40 -22.51
N ALA A 137 -9.85 -35.49 -22.05
CA ALA A 137 -10.20 -36.10 -20.78
C ALA A 137 -9.90 -35.18 -19.57
N PRO A 138 -10.65 -35.30 -18.46
CA PRO A 138 -10.42 -34.50 -17.25
C PRO A 138 -9.01 -34.69 -16.69
N GLN A 139 -8.22 -33.62 -16.72
CA GLN A 139 -6.83 -33.63 -16.21
C GLN A 139 -6.38 -32.27 -15.66
N PHE A 140 -7.14 -31.20 -15.91
CA PHE A 140 -6.80 -29.84 -15.52
C PHE A 140 -7.42 -29.45 -14.18
N ASP A 141 -6.81 -28.50 -13.47
CA ASP A 141 -7.33 -27.92 -12.24
C ASP A 141 -8.46 -26.91 -12.53
N SER A 142 -8.37 -26.21 -13.66
CA SER A 142 -9.40 -25.33 -14.22
C SER A 142 -9.29 -25.26 -15.74
N ALA A 143 -10.38 -24.90 -16.41
CA ALA A 143 -10.42 -24.76 -17.87
C ALA A 143 -11.37 -23.61 -18.28
N ALA A 144 -10.90 -22.74 -19.17
CA ALA A 144 -11.69 -21.71 -19.82
C ALA A 144 -12.19 -22.17 -21.20
N ASP A 145 -13.12 -21.43 -21.78
CA ASP A 145 -13.69 -21.76 -23.09
C ASP A 145 -12.67 -21.61 -24.22
N PHE A 146 -12.87 -22.38 -25.29
CA PHE A 146 -12.07 -22.21 -26.50
C PHE A 146 -12.44 -20.92 -27.20
N THR A 147 -11.43 -20.18 -27.64
CA THR A 147 -11.59 -19.04 -28.54
C THR A 147 -11.83 -19.50 -29.99
N GLN A 148 -12.30 -18.58 -30.85
CA GLN A 148 -12.53 -18.82 -32.27
C GLN A 148 -11.32 -19.46 -32.99
N PRO A 149 -10.06 -19.03 -32.74
CA PRO A 149 -8.87 -19.68 -33.32
C PRO A 149 -8.55 -21.08 -32.76
N GLY A 150 -9.26 -21.55 -31.72
CA GLY A 150 -9.07 -22.87 -31.11
C GLY A 150 -8.01 -22.91 -30.02
N VAL A 151 -7.86 -21.82 -29.27
CA VAL A 151 -6.96 -21.70 -28.11
C VAL A 151 -7.78 -21.55 -26.83
N ALA A 152 -7.41 -22.27 -25.76
CA ALA A 152 -8.00 -22.12 -24.44
C ALA A 152 -6.94 -21.98 -23.36
N VAL A 153 -7.30 -21.35 -22.23
CA VAL A 153 -6.49 -21.32 -21.01
C VAL A 153 -6.93 -22.45 -20.09
N VAL A 154 -5.97 -23.22 -19.59
CA VAL A 154 -6.19 -24.22 -18.54
C VAL A 154 -5.17 -24.04 -17.43
N SER A 155 -5.47 -24.55 -16.24
CA SER A 155 -4.50 -24.64 -15.15
C SER A 155 -4.08 -26.09 -14.92
N ARG A 156 -2.78 -26.31 -14.74
CA ARG A 156 -2.24 -27.60 -14.30
C ARG A 156 -1.20 -27.36 -13.22
N ASP A 157 -1.34 -28.05 -12.10
CA ASP A 157 -0.49 -27.90 -10.91
C ASP A 157 -0.49 -26.44 -10.39
N GLY A 158 -1.64 -25.76 -10.53
CA GLY A 158 -1.82 -24.37 -10.13
C GLY A 158 -1.15 -23.33 -11.05
N ARG A 159 -0.68 -23.73 -12.24
CA ARG A 159 -0.04 -22.85 -13.22
C ARG A 159 -0.88 -22.74 -14.50
N PRO A 160 -1.12 -21.52 -15.02
CA PRO A 160 -1.83 -21.36 -16.29
C PRO A 160 -0.98 -21.84 -17.46
N LEU A 161 -1.62 -22.37 -18.50
CA LEU A 161 -1.03 -22.65 -19.81
C LEU A 161 -2.07 -22.52 -20.93
N LEU A 162 -1.59 -22.29 -22.15
CA LEU A 162 -2.42 -22.32 -23.35
C LEU A 162 -2.46 -23.73 -23.94
N ILE A 163 -3.62 -24.15 -24.41
CA ILE A 163 -3.79 -25.41 -25.14
C ILE A 163 -4.52 -25.22 -26.46
N ASN A 164 -4.27 -26.12 -27.40
CA ASN A 164 -5.08 -26.26 -28.61
C ASN A 164 -6.27 -27.21 -28.38
N ARG A 165 -7.11 -27.38 -29.41
CA ARG A 165 -8.28 -28.29 -29.38
C ARG A 165 -7.96 -29.78 -29.16
N SER A 166 -6.71 -30.22 -29.28
CA SER A 166 -6.30 -31.58 -28.92
C SER A 166 -5.76 -31.69 -27.49
N GLY A 167 -5.74 -30.60 -26.74
CA GLY A 167 -5.19 -30.52 -25.38
C GLY A 167 -3.67 -30.41 -25.33
N ALA A 168 -3.01 -30.21 -26.47
CA ALA A 168 -1.56 -30.01 -26.52
C ALA A 168 -1.21 -28.56 -26.14
N PRO A 169 -0.14 -28.34 -25.34
CA PRO A 169 0.28 -27.00 -24.94
C PRO A 169 0.71 -26.16 -26.15
N LEU A 170 0.40 -24.87 -26.11
CA LEU A 170 0.76 -23.86 -27.12
C LEU A 170 1.69 -22.79 -26.52
N GLY A 171 2.54 -22.20 -27.37
CA GLY A 171 3.45 -21.14 -26.96
C GLY A 171 4.54 -21.59 -25.97
N GLN A 172 5.18 -20.60 -25.35
CA GLN A 172 6.12 -20.83 -24.25
C GLN A 172 5.38 -20.83 -22.91
N PRO A 173 5.89 -21.54 -21.87
CA PRO A 173 5.34 -21.44 -20.52
C PRO A 173 5.33 -19.99 -20.04
N PHE A 174 4.29 -19.61 -19.32
CA PHE A 174 4.23 -18.30 -18.67
C PHE A 174 5.28 -18.19 -17.55
N ASP A 175 5.71 -16.96 -17.28
CA ASP A 175 6.56 -16.63 -16.13
C ASP A 175 5.87 -17.07 -14.82
N ASP A 176 6.65 -17.51 -13.83
CA ASP A 176 6.16 -18.00 -12.54
C ASP A 176 5.36 -16.94 -11.75
N LEU A 177 5.50 -15.66 -12.08
CA LEU A 177 4.77 -14.55 -11.50
C LEU A 177 3.37 -14.37 -12.10
N VAL A 178 3.05 -14.99 -13.25
CA VAL A 178 1.72 -14.89 -13.86
C VAL A 178 0.70 -15.58 -12.95
N GLU A 179 -0.23 -14.79 -12.42
CA GLU A 179 -1.28 -15.26 -11.52
C GLU A 179 -2.47 -15.80 -12.29
N SER A 180 -2.94 -15.05 -13.28
CA SER A 180 -4.06 -15.46 -14.13
C SER A 180 -3.90 -14.96 -15.56
N VAL A 181 -4.52 -15.70 -16.47
CA VAL A 181 -4.52 -15.46 -17.91
C VAL A 181 -5.95 -15.52 -18.40
N SER A 182 -6.37 -14.52 -19.17
CA SER A 182 -7.68 -14.50 -19.83
C SER A 182 -7.51 -14.23 -21.32
N LEU A 183 -8.33 -14.88 -22.14
CA LEU A 183 -8.37 -14.69 -23.58
C LEU A 183 -9.71 -14.08 -24.01
N GLN A 184 -9.68 -13.32 -25.10
CA GLN A 184 -10.88 -12.94 -25.85
C GLN A 184 -10.75 -13.36 -27.31
N ASP A 185 -11.90 -13.58 -27.94
CA ASP A 185 -11.99 -13.89 -29.37
C ASP A 185 -11.36 -12.80 -30.24
N GLY A 186 -10.92 -13.21 -31.42
CA GLY A 186 -10.26 -12.35 -32.39
C GLY A 186 -9.20 -13.09 -33.18
N THR A 187 -8.78 -12.53 -34.30
CA THR A 187 -7.61 -13.01 -35.04
C THR A 187 -6.73 -11.81 -35.43
N PRO A 188 -5.62 -11.57 -34.70
CA PRO A 188 -5.11 -12.34 -33.55
C PRO A 188 -6.00 -12.25 -32.29
N LEU A 189 -5.88 -13.24 -31.39
CA LEU A 189 -6.64 -13.31 -30.15
C LEU A 189 -6.02 -12.40 -29.09
N GLN A 190 -6.84 -11.72 -28.30
CA GLN A 190 -6.36 -10.86 -27.23
C GLN A 190 -6.04 -11.71 -26.00
N ILE A 191 -4.89 -11.43 -25.35
CA ILE A 191 -4.49 -12.03 -24.08
C ILE A 191 -4.30 -10.93 -23.04
N ARG A 192 -4.78 -11.18 -21.82
CA ARG A 192 -4.48 -10.37 -20.63
C ARG A 192 -3.78 -11.25 -19.60
N LEU A 193 -2.66 -10.75 -19.08
CA LEU A 193 -1.86 -11.35 -18.01
C LEU A 193 -1.97 -10.49 -16.76
N THR A 194 -2.19 -11.13 -15.62
CA THR A 194 -2.06 -10.49 -14.30
C THR A 194 -0.96 -11.18 -13.51
N TYR A 195 -0.32 -10.44 -12.61
CA TYR A 195 0.87 -10.89 -11.92
C TYR A 195 0.70 -10.86 -10.41
N ARG A 196 1.27 -11.85 -9.73
CA ARG A 196 1.36 -11.87 -8.28
C ARG A 196 2.25 -10.73 -7.80
N THR A 197 1.88 -10.11 -6.69
CA THR A 197 2.77 -9.19 -5.98
C THR A 197 3.86 -9.99 -5.27
N VAL A 198 5.12 -9.57 -5.43
CA VAL A 198 6.28 -10.20 -4.78
C VAL A 198 6.73 -9.30 -3.63
N PHE A 199 7.00 -9.92 -2.48
CA PHE A 199 7.60 -9.25 -1.33
C PHE A 199 9.00 -9.81 -1.12
N ILE A 200 10.01 -8.96 -1.03
CA ILE A 200 11.39 -9.37 -0.76
C ILE A 200 11.75 -8.94 0.65
N SER A 201 12.13 -9.91 1.47
CA SER A 201 12.61 -9.67 2.84
C SER A 201 14.03 -9.07 2.84
N PRO A 202 14.47 -8.47 3.96
CA PRO A 202 15.82 -7.93 4.09
C PRO A 202 16.95 -8.95 3.79
N ASP A 203 16.70 -10.24 3.96
CA ASP A 203 17.64 -11.33 3.61
C ASP A 203 17.61 -11.73 2.12
N GLY A 204 16.82 -11.02 1.30
CA GLY A 204 16.69 -11.25 -0.14
C GLY A 204 15.71 -12.37 -0.54
N GLN A 205 15.01 -13.01 0.41
CA GLN A 205 14.05 -14.07 0.08
C GLN A 205 12.77 -13.51 -0.54
N ARG A 206 12.22 -14.21 -1.53
CA ARG A 206 10.94 -13.84 -2.18
C ARG A 206 9.78 -14.53 -1.48
N HIS A 207 8.76 -13.74 -1.18
CA HIS A 207 7.52 -14.16 -0.56
C HIS A 207 6.34 -13.73 -1.42
N PHE A 208 5.28 -14.52 -1.36
CA PHE A 208 4.01 -14.25 -2.04
C PHE A 208 2.92 -14.19 -0.99
N ALA A 209 2.12 -13.12 -1.03
CA ALA A 209 0.94 -13.04 -0.19
C ALA A 209 -0.01 -14.20 -0.52
N ARG A 210 -0.53 -14.85 0.52
CA ARG A 210 -1.51 -15.94 0.41
C ARG A 210 -2.91 -15.41 0.67
N ASP A 211 -3.94 -16.19 0.33
CA ASP A 211 -5.33 -15.89 0.68
C ASP A 211 -5.83 -14.51 0.23
N GLN A 212 -5.34 -14.02 -0.93
CA GLN A 212 -5.64 -12.68 -1.45
C GLN A 212 -5.32 -11.55 -0.43
N MET A 213 -4.34 -11.79 0.44
CA MET A 213 -3.87 -10.83 1.43
C MET A 213 -3.25 -9.62 0.75
N GLU A 214 -3.69 -8.44 1.14
CA GLU A 214 -3.06 -7.18 0.80
C GLU A 214 -2.32 -6.62 2.02
N ILE A 215 -1.00 -6.51 1.90
CA ILE A 215 -0.18 -5.86 2.92
C ILE A 215 -0.36 -4.34 2.87
N VAL A 216 -0.79 -3.78 3.99
CA VAL A 216 -1.10 -2.35 4.15
C VAL A 216 0.13 -1.59 4.63
N GLN A 217 0.70 -1.98 5.77
CA GLN A 217 1.87 -1.32 6.36
C GLN A 217 2.62 -2.25 7.35
N PRO A 218 3.91 -1.99 7.60
CA PRO A 218 4.64 -2.62 8.71
C PRO A 218 4.02 -2.28 10.07
N PHE A 219 4.19 -3.17 11.03
CA PHE A 219 3.71 -3.02 12.39
C PHE A 219 4.60 -3.77 13.38
N GLY A 220 4.89 -3.12 14.52
CA GLY A 220 5.57 -3.76 15.64
C GLY A 220 7.05 -4.07 15.40
N ASP A 221 7.62 -4.89 16.29
CA ASP A 221 9.08 -5.06 16.42
C ASP A 221 9.59 -6.37 15.78
N GLU A 222 8.69 -7.24 15.31
CA GLU A 222 9.01 -8.56 14.73
C GLU A 222 8.83 -8.63 13.21
N GLY A 223 8.85 -7.49 12.52
CA GLY A 223 8.57 -7.44 11.07
C GLY A 223 7.15 -7.90 10.73
N LEU A 224 6.19 -7.64 11.62
CA LEU A 224 4.79 -7.95 11.38
C LEU A 224 4.18 -6.92 10.41
N PHE A 225 3.05 -7.28 9.83
CA PHE A 225 2.32 -6.41 8.94
C PHE A 225 0.86 -6.31 9.31
N ILE A 226 0.32 -5.10 9.25
CA ILE A 226 -1.13 -4.92 9.12
C ILE A 226 -1.50 -5.27 7.69
N ALA A 227 -2.45 -6.17 7.53
CA ALA A 227 -2.90 -6.65 6.24
C ALA A 227 -4.42 -6.79 6.20
N ARG A 228 -5.01 -6.77 5.01
CA ARG A 228 -6.44 -7.01 4.80
C ARG A 228 -6.70 -8.14 3.81
N ASN A 229 -7.83 -8.80 3.92
CA ASN A 229 -8.29 -9.80 2.95
C ASN A 229 -9.19 -9.17 1.87
N SER A 230 -9.70 -9.99 0.95
CA SER A 230 -10.61 -9.58 -0.12
C SER A 230 -11.96 -9.03 0.34
N GLU A 231 -12.37 -9.32 1.58
CA GLU A 231 -13.56 -8.75 2.23
C GLU A 231 -13.27 -7.40 2.91
N ASN A 232 -12.08 -6.82 2.72
CA ASN A 232 -11.60 -5.61 3.41
C ASN A 232 -11.56 -5.74 4.95
N ARG A 233 -11.40 -6.96 5.48
CA ARG A 233 -11.20 -7.21 6.91
C ARG A 233 -9.72 -7.23 7.23
N TYR A 234 -9.35 -6.56 8.30
CA TYR A 234 -7.96 -6.39 8.75
C TYR A 234 -7.56 -7.49 9.74
N GLY A 235 -6.30 -7.88 9.65
CA GLY A 235 -5.61 -8.80 10.56
C GLY A 235 -4.12 -8.45 10.65
N ILE A 236 -3.36 -9.34 11.27
CA ILE A 236 -1.89 -9.21 11.38
C ILE A 236 -1.24 -10.39 10.69
N ALA A 237 -0.32 -10.10 9.77
CA ALA A 237 0.50 -11.08 9.09
C ALA A 237 1.90 -11.13 9.72
N ASP A 238 2.48 -12.32 9.75
CA ASP A 238 3.87 -12.54 10.16
C ASP A 238 4.85 -12.32 8.98
N PRO A 239 6.19 -12.39 9.22
CA PRO A 239 7.18 -12.26 8.15
C PRO A 239 7.09 -13.34 7.06
N SER A 240 6.38 -14.45 7.27
CA SER A 240 6.13 -15.46 6.22
C SER A 240 4.89 -15.16 5.37
N LEU A 241 4.26 -14.00 5.59
CA LEU A 241 2.98 -13.59 5.01
C LEU A 241 1.84 -14.56 5.32
N THR A 242 1.85 -15.11 6.54
CA THR A 242 0.77 -15.93 7.09
C THR A 242 0.03 -15.14 8.16
N TRP A 243 -1.29 -15.34 8.28
CA TRP A 243 -2.09 -14.68 9.31
C TRP A 243 -1.70 -15.15 10.71
N ARG A 244 -1.08 -14.26 11.50
CA ARG A 244 -0.89 -14.42 12.96
C ARG A 244 -2.18 -14.08 13.70
N ILE A 245 -2.87 -13.03 13.26
CA ILE A 245 -4.26 -12.75 13.62
C ILE A 245 -5.08 -12.77 12.34
N ALA A 246 -6.01 -13.72 12.26
CA ALA A 246 -6.94 -13.84 11.13
C ALA A 246 -7.71 -12.54 10.88
N PRO A 247 -8.06 -12.23 9.62
CA PRO A 247 -8.74 -10.99 9.26
C PRO A 247 -10.14 -10.96 9.87
N GLN A 248 -10.28 -10.18 10.95
CA GLN A 248 -11.51 -10.11 11.76
C GLN A 248 -11.85 -8.69 12.20
N PHE A 249 -11.05 -7.70 11.84
CA PHE A 249 -11.28 -6.31 12.23
C PHE A 249 -11.80 -5.50 11.04
N SER A 250 -12.66 -4.51 11.29
CA SER A 250 -13.07 -3.53 10.28
C SER A 250 -11.99 -2.47 10.04
N ALA A 251 -11.14 -2.23 11.05
CA ALA A 251 -10.00 -1.34 10.97
C ALA A 251 -8.93 -1.73 12.01
N ILE A 252 -7.66 -1.52 11.66
CA ILE A 252 -6.54 -1.51 12.60
C ILE A 252 -5.80 -0.19 12.40
N THR A 253 -5.68 0.61 13.45
CA THR A 253 -5.05 1.94 13.40
C THR A 253 -3.85 1.99 14.34
N VAL A 254 -2.71 2.41 13.81
CA VAL A 254 -1.50 2.71 14.60
C VAL A 254 -1.44 4.22 14.86
N PRO A 255 -1.24 4.68 16.10
CA PRO A 255 -1.11 6.11 16.40
C PRO A 255 0.09 6.73 15.68
N PRO A 256 0.01 7.99 15.19
CA PRO A 256 1.13 8.65 14.52
C PRO A 256 2.39 8.80 15.38
N GLN A 257 2.25 8.83 16.71
CA GLN A 257 3.35 9.05 17.64
C GLN A 257 3.75 7.81 18.45
N GLY A 258 2.92 6.75 18.44
CA GLY A 258 3.05 5.61 19.35
C GLY A 258 3.61 4.37 18.64
N HIS A 259 4.68 3.80 19.22
CA HIS A 259 5.20 2.48 18.83
C HIS A 259 4.83 1.54 19.98
N GLY A 260 3.89 0.62 19.79
CA GLY A 260 3.55 -0.35 20.86
C GLY A 260 2.16 -0.95 20.79
N LEU A 261 1.15 -0.13 20.49
CA LEU A 261 -0.25 -0.55 20.56
C LEU A 261 -1.05 -0.07 19.35
N ALA A 262 -1.62 -1.01 18.59
CA ALA A 262 -2.59 -0.71 17.54
C ALA A 262 -4.02 -0.90 18.05
N ARG A 263 -4.89 0.05 17.74
CA ARG A 263 -6.32 -0.01 18.03
C ARG A 263 -7.01 -0.82 16.95
N ALA A 264 -7.72 -1.89 17.32
CA ALA A 264 -8.39 -2.79 16.40
C ALA A 264 -9.91 -2.80 16.64
N GLU A 265 -10.70 -2.49 15.61
CA GLU A 265 -12.16 -2.45 15.68
C GLU A 265 -12.76 -3.77 15.19
N GLY A 266 -13.57 -4.44 16.01
CA GLY A 266 -14.26 -5.68 15.65
C GLY A 266 -15.74 -5.66 16.02
N ALA A 267 -16.46 -6.74 15.68
CA ALA A 267 -17.90 -6.84 15.94
C ALA A 267 -18.27 -6.75 17.44
N GLY A 268 -17.35 -7.13 18.34
CA GLY A 268 -17.53 -7.06 19.79
C GLY A 268 -17.05 -5.76 20.43
N GLY A 269 -16.67 -4.74 19.64
CA GLY A 269 -16.09 -3.49 20.10
C GLY A 269 -14.61 -3.35 19.72
N ILE A 270 -13.91 -2.47 20.43
CA ILE A 270 -12.49 -2.16 20.23
C ILE A 270 -11.63 -3.05 21.11
N THR A 271 -10.56 -3.59 20.55
CA THR A 271 -9.47 -4.23 21.29
C THR A 271 -8.14 -3.60 20.86
N PHE A 272 -7.05 -4.10 21.40
CA PHE A 272 -5.71 -3.62 21.12
C PHE A 272 -4.79 -4.77 20.72
N ILE A 273 -3.85 -4.47 19.84
CA ILE A 273 -2.82 -5.38 19.36
C ILE A 273 -1.48 -4.81 19.79
N ARG A 274 -0.68 -5.60 20.51
CA ARG A 274 0.67 -5.23 20.95
C ARG A 274 1.67 -5.31 19.79
N ALA A 275 2.83 -4.68 19.94
CA ALA A 275 3.92 -4.70 18.95
C ALA A 275 4.43 -6.12 18.61
N ASP A 276 4.25 -7.10 19.50
CA ASP A 276 4.54 -8.52 19.26
C ASP A 276 3.40 -9.25 18.52
N GLY A 277 2.35 -8.54 18.09
CA GLY A 277 1.19 -9.10 17.42
C GLY A 277 0.24 -9.87 18.34
N SER A 278 0.38 -9.78 19.67
CA SER A 278 -0.57 -10.38 20.61
C SER A 278 -1.78 -9.47 20.88
N LEU A 279 -2.96 -10.07 21.08
CA LEU A 279 -4.16 -9.33 21.47
C LEU A 279 -4.15 -8.98 22.95
N VAL A 280 -4.63 -7.78 23.27
CA VAL A 280 -5.04 -7.43 24.63
C VAL A 280 -6.40 -8.09 24.88
N GLY A 281 -6.47 -9.03 25.82
CA GLY A 281 -7.64 -9.92 26.00
C GLY A 281 -8.95 -9.25 26.43
N LYS A 282 -9.00 -7.91 26.57
CA LYS A 282 -10.19 -7.15 26.94
C LYS A 282 -10.73 -6.36 25.74
N THR A 283 -12.06 -6.23 25.68
CA THR A 283 -12.75 -5.40 24.68
C THR A 283 -13.39 -4.17 25.32
N TYR A 284 -13.48 -3.10 24.55
CA TYR A 284 -13.92 -1.78 24.97
C TYR A 284 -14.95 -1.22 23.98
N ARG A 285 -15.85 -0.37 24.45
CA ARG A 285 -16.85 0.31 23.62
C ARG A 285 -16.25 1.46 22.81
N ALA A 286 -15.32 2.19 23.42
CA ALA A 286 -14.62 3.33 22.82
C ALA A 286 -13.16 3.32 23.32
N ALA A 287 -12.23 3.79 22.50
CA ALA A 287 -10.86 4.01 22.96
C ALA A 287 -10.17 5.08 22.13
N GLU A 288 -9.42 5.95 22.81
CA GLU A 288 -8.75 7.12 22.24
C GLU A 288 -7.37 7.30 22.89
N PRO A 289 -6.35 7.73 22.11
CA PRO A 289 -5.06 8.04 22.68
C PRO A 289 -5.16 9.34 23.49
N LEU A 290 -4.64 9.34 24.72
CA LEU A 290 -4.50 10.56 25.54
C LEU A 290 -3.13 11.20 25.34
N THR A 291 -2.09 10.36 25.22
CA THR A 291 -0.71 10.76 24.99
C THR A 291 -0.08 9.82 23.96
N ARG A 292 1.26 9.85 23.81
CA ARG A 292 1.98 8.90 22.96
C ARG A 292 1.79 7.44 23.39
N ASP A 293 1.84 7.19 24.70
CA ASP A 293 1.85 5.84 25.27
C ASP A 293 0.63 5.54 26.15
N ILE A 294 -0.21 6.53 26.48
CA ILE A 294 -1.38 6.35 27.35
C ILE A 294 -2.67 6.42 26.54
N TRP A 295 -3.51 5.41 26.69
CA TRP A 295 -4.85 5.34 26.10
C TRP A 295 -5.93 5.45 27.15
N GLN A 296 -7.05 6.08 26.79
CA GLN A 296 -8.32 5.86 27.49
C GLN A 296 -9.14 4.81 26.76
N ALA A 297 -9.73 3.88 27.50
CA ALA A 297 -10.57 2.83 26.96
C ALA A 297 -11.84 2.62 27.81
N THR A 298 -13.00 2.90 27.22
CA THR A 298 -14.30 2.83 27.90
C THR A 298 -14.84 1.40 27.87
N GLN A 299 -15.08 0.82 29.04
CA GLN A 299 -15.67 -0.52 29.21
C GLN A 299 -17.17 -0.52 28.86
N ALA A 300 -17.76 -1.72 28.74
CA ALA A 300 -19.18 -1.88 28.46
C ALA A 300 -20.10 -1.29 29.54
N ASP A 301 -19.65 -1.25 30.79
CA ASP A 301 -20.37 -0.71 31.95
C ASP A 301 -20.13 0.80 32.19
N GLY A 302 -19.45 1.48 31.25
CA GLY A 302 -19.15 2.91 31.32
C GLY A 302 -17.89 3.28 32.10
N ARG A 303 -17.26 2.35 32.85
CA ARG A 303 -15.96 2.60 33.50
C ARG A 303 -14.86 2.80 32.47
N ILE A 304 -13.80 3.52 32.83
CA ILE A 304 -12.74 3.92 31.89
C ILE A 304 -11.41 3.38 32.39
N ASP A 305 -10.71 2.60 31.57
CA ASP A 305 -9.35 2.17 31.84
C ASP A 305 -8.35 3.10 31.18
N LEU A 306 -7.35 3.53 31.96
CA LEU A 306 -6.12 4.10 31.43
C LEU A 306 -5.15 2.95 31.14
N LEU A 307 -4.70 2.84 29.91
CA LEU A 307 -3.82 1.77 29.45
C LEU A 307 -2.43 2.32 29.10
N ASP A 308 -1.39 1.57 29.39
CA ASP A 308 -0.02 1.85 28.92
C ASP A 308 0.20 1.42 27.46
N SER A 309 1.41 1.63 26.93
CA SER A 309 1.79 1.28 25.56
C SER A 309 1.82 -0.22 25.27
N SER A 310 1.72 -1.06 26.31
CA SER A 310 1.59 -2.52 26.23
C SER A 310 0.14 -2.99 26.45
N GLY A 311 -0.81 -2.05 26.63
CA GLY A 311 -2.21 -2.33 26.86
C GLY A 311 -2.52 -2.81 28.28
N ASN A 312 -1.62 -2.63 29.25
CA ASN A 312 -1.88 -2.96 30.65
C ASN A 312 -2.68 -1.84 31.32
N VAL A 313 -3.62 -2.22 32.18
CA VAL A 313 -4.41 -1.25 32.93
C VAL A 313 -3.54 -0.59 34.01
N MET A 314 -3.34 0.72 33.87
CA MET A 314 -2.68 1.57 34.87
C MET A 314 -3.68 1.99 35.97
N ARG A 315 -4.92 2.28 35.56
CA ARG A 315 -6.00 2.78 36.44
C ARG A 315 -7.37 2.54 35.83
N THR A 316 -8.35 2.12 36.65
CA THR A 316 -9.77 2.14 36.27
C THR A 316 -10.49 3.29 36.98
N LEU A 317 -11.13 4.16 36.20
CA LEU A 317 -11.89 5.32 36.64
C LEU A 317 -13.41 5.05 36.51
N PRO A 318 -14.25 5.68 37.35
CA PRO A 318 -15.69 5.61 37.19
C PRO A 318 -16.17 6.36 35.93
N GLU A 319 -17.39 6.06 35.50
CA GLU A 319 -18.00 6.70 34.33
C GLU A 319 -18.01 8.23 34.47
N GLY A 320 -17.66 8.94 33.40
CA GLY A 320 -17.61 10.41 33.36
C GLY A 320 -16.37 11.07 34.00
N ALA A 321 -15.50 10.31 34.68
CA ALA A 321 -14.34 10.84 35.38
C ALA A 321 -13.21 11.38 34.47
N VAL A 322 -13.23 11.06 33.17
CA VAL A 322 -12.27 11.61 32.19
C VAL A 322 -12.33 13.13 32.13
N SER A 323 -13.51 13.73 32.34
CA SER A 323 -13.67 15.19 32.38
C SER A 323 -12.88 15.88 33.51
N ALA A 324 -12.44 15.11 34.52
CA ALA A 324 -11.62 15.59 35.63
C ALA A 324 -10.10 15.34 35.41
N LEU A 325 -9.71 14.71 34.29
CA LEU A 325 -8.31 14.53 33.92
C LEU A 325 -7.77 15.78 33.26
N SER A 326 -6.53 16.15 33.59
CA SER A 326 -5.76 17.15 32.81
C SER A 326 -4.75 16.40 31.96
N ILE A 327 -4.88 16.52 30.64
CA ILE A 327 -4.02 15.83 29.67
C ILE A 327 -2.93 16.81 29.22
N HIS A 328 -1.69 16.35 29.29
CA HIS A 328 -0.50 17.05 28.85
C HIS A 328 0.28 16.15 27.87
N ASP A 329 1.20 16.70 27.08
CA ASP A 329 1.89 16.00 25.98
C ASP A 329 2.35 14.57 26.28
N ARG A 330 2.86 14.33 27.49
CA ARG A 330 3.34 13.01 27.93
C ARG A 330 2.81 12.54 29.28
N ALA A 331 1.76 13.19 29.78
CA ALA A 331 1.27 12.93 31.12
C ALA A 331 -0.23 13.17 31.29
N VAL A 332 -0.85 12.36 32.15
CA VAL A 332 -2.26 12.47 32.52
C VAL A 332 -2.36 12.68 34.02
N LEU A 333 -2.98 13.79 34.43
CA LEU A 333 -3.14 14.20 35.82
C LEU A 333 -4.55 13.87 36.32
N GLU A 334 -4.67 13.04 37.35
CA GLU A 334 -5.93 12.72 38.05
C GLU A 334 -6.00 13.50 39.37
N ARG A 335 -6.96 14.44 39.47
CA ARG A 335 -7.22 15.22 40.69
C ARG A 335 -8.33 14.58 41.52
N GLY A 336 -8.05 14.37 42.80
CA GLY A 336 -9.02 13.81 43.76
C GLY A 336 -9.04 14.56 45.09
N LYS A 337 -9.68 13.97 46.10
CA LYS A 337 -9.72 14.52 47.49
C LYS A 337 -8.40 14.37 48.25
N GLY A 338 -7.43 13.65 47.70
CA GLY A 338 -6.13 13.33 48.32
C GLY A 338 -4.94 13.77 47.45
N PRO A 339 -3.78 13.09 47.51
CA PRO A 339 -2.64 13.38 46.65
C PRO A 339 -3.01 13.25 45.17
N VAL A 340 -2.40 14.08 44.32
CA VAL A 340 -2.65 14.10 42.88
C VAL A 340 -1.86 12.96 42.23
N SER A 341 -2.52 12.15 41.40
CA SER A 341 -1.85 11.03 40.70
C SER A 341 -1.47 11.47 39.29
N LEU A 342 -0.20 11.29 38.93
CA LEU A 342 0.33 11.61 37.61
C LEU A 342 0.76 10.33 36.89
N TYR A 343 0.10 10.03 35.79
CA TYR A 343 0.45 8.93 34.89
C TYR A 343 1.37 9.46 33.79
N LEU A 344 2.48 8.77 33.53
CA LEU A 344 3.53 9.21 32.60
C LEU A 344 3.71 8.19 31.49
N ASP A 345 4.04 8.67 30.30
CA ASP A 345 4.44 7.82 29.18
C ASP A 345 5.60 6.88 29.58
N GLY A 346 5.53 5.62 29.13
CA GLY A 346 6.52 4.59 29.43
C GLY A 346 6.55 4.09 30.87
N ARG A 347 5.65 4.54 31.76
CA ARG A 347 5.65 4.17 33.18
C ARG A 347 4.30 3.63 33.65
N GLN A 348 4.29 2.41 34.17
CA GLN A 348 3.06 1.75 34.64
C GLN A 348 2.51 2.34 35.97
N ALA A 349 3.38 2.68 36.91
CA ALA A 349 2.98 3.18 38.23
C ALA A 349 2.92 4.71 38.28
N PRO A 350 1.84 5.33 38.80
CA PRO A 350 1.72 6.78 38.86
C PRO A 350 2.71 7.41 39.84
N VAL A 351 3.09 8.66 39.55
CA VAL A 351 3.83 9.52 40.47
C VAL A 351 2.83 10.22 41.39
N SER A 352 3.02 10.10 42.71
CA SER A 352 2.17 10.74 43.72
C SER A 352 2.67 12.15 44.01
N LEU A 353 1.83 13.15 43.76
CA LEU A 353 2.12 14.56 44.02
C LEU A 353 1.35 15.09 45.23
N PRO A 354 1.84 16.12 45.92
CA PRO A 354 1.11 16.80 46.99
C PRO A 354 -0.28 17.28 46.54
N GLN A 355 -1.21 17.37 47.50
CA GLN A 355 -2.56 17.86 47.22
C GLN A 355 -2.51 19.32 46.73
N GLY A 356 -3.23 19.60 45.64
CA GLY A 356 -3.28 20.93 45.03
C GLY A 356 -2.15 21.23 44.06
N SER A 357 -1.24 20.28 43.81
CA SER A 357 -0.23 20.41 42.77
C SER A 357 -0.88 20.51 41.37
N THR A 358 -0.41 21.46 40.58
CA THR A 358 -0.71 21.56 39.14
C THR A 358 0.57 21.37 38.34
N LEU A 359 0.45 21.00 37.07
CA LEU A 359 1.59 21.04 36.15
C LEU A 359 1.74 22.44 35.57
N ASP A 360 2.98 22.82 35.35
CA ASP A 360 3.36 24.02 34.63
C ASP A 360 3.37 23.74 33.13
N GLU A 361 2.98 24.72 32.31
CA GLU A 361 2.91 24.60 30.84
C GLU A 361 4.21 25.07 30.16
N ARG A 362 5.26 25.41 30.91
CA ARG A 362 6.56 25.79 30.36
C ARG A 362 7.17 24.65 29.53
N ASP A 363 7.81 24.99 28.42
CA ASP A 363 8.54 24.05 27.56
C ASP A 363 9.80 23.52 28.25
N THR A 364 9.58 22.54 29.12
CA THR A 364 10.60 21.89 29.95
C THR A 364 10.71 20.39 29.64
N LEU A 365 9.95 19.91 28.63
CA LEU A 365 9.96 18.52 28.19
C LEU A 365 11.39 18.11 27.82
N PRO A 366 11.91 16.98 28.33
CA PRO A 366 11.16 15.85 28.88
C PRO A 366 10.80 15.93 30.38
N TYR A 367 11.18 17.00 31.09
CA TYR A 367 10.80 17.23 32.50
C TYR A 367 9.40 17.80 32.61
N LEU A 368 8.79 17.60 33.79
CA LEU A 368 7.56 18.29 34.16
C LEU A 368 7.78 19.06 35.46
N VAL A 369 7.32 20.31 35.51
CA VAL A 369 7.43 21.16 36.70
C VAL A 369 6.08 21.20 37.41
N THR A 370 6.07 21.03 38.74
CA THR A 370 4.84 21.13 39.54
C THR A 370 4.76 22.46 40.26
N LEU A 371 3.60 23.10 40.25
CA LEU A 371 3.32 24.35 40.97
C LEU A 371 2.42 24.08 42.18
N ALA A 372 2.60 24.85 43.26
CA ALA A 372 1.73 24.79 44.45
C ALA A 372 1.54 26.15 45.14
N GLY A 373 0.41 26.28 45.83
CA GLY A 373 0.07 27.43 46.69
C GLY A 373 -0.36 28.71 45.95
N PRO A 374 -0.75 29.77 46.69
CA PRO A 374 -1.17 31.04 46.11
C PRO A 374 -0.01 31.70 45.33
N GLY A 375 -0.22 31.96 44.05
CA GLY A 375 0.80 32.53 43.15
C GLY A 375 1.59 31.52 42.33
N GLY A 376 1.29 30.21 42.41
CA GLY A 376 1.81 29.20 41.48
C GLY A 376 3.34 29.03 41.54
N LYS A 377 3.92 28.95 42.74
CA LYS A 377 5.38 28.76 42.89
C LYS A 377 5.79 27.35 42.51
N ILE A 378 6.99 27.21 41.94
CA ILE A 378 7.60 25.91 41.67
C ILE A 378 7.75 25.14 43.01
N SER A 379 7.17 23.95 43.03
CA SER A 379 7.07 23.08 44.22
C SER A 379 7.78 21.74 44.05
N GLY A 380 8.05 21.35 42.79
CA GLY A 380 8.73 20.11 42.45
C GLY A 380 9.08 20.03 40.97
N VAL A 381 9.99 19.11 40.66
CA VAL A 381 10.41 18.76 39.30
C VAL A 381 10.31 17.25 39.16
N ILE A 382 9.72 16.80 38.05
CA ILE A 382 9.56 15.39 37.71
C ILE A 382 10.48 15.14 36.53
N ALA A 383 11.47 14.27 36.75
CA ALA A 383 12.40 13.83 35.74
C ALA A 383 11.73 12.90 34.71
N PRO A 384 12.35 12.70 33.52
CA PRO A 384 11.82 11.83 32.47
C PRO A 384 11.53 10.39 32.89
N ASP A 385 12.25 9.87 33.87
CA ASP A 385 12.05 8.53 34.46
C ASP A 385 10.90 8.49 35.49
N GLY A 386 10.30 9.65 35.79
CA GLY A 386 9.25 9.84 36.80
C GLY A 386 9.77 10.11 38.20
N THR A 387 11.07 10.31 38.40
CA THR A 387 11.64 10.68 39.70
C THR A 387 11.20 12.10 40.09
N LEU A 388 10.57 12.23 41.26
CA LEU A 388 10.11 13.51 41.79
C LEU A 388 11.15 14.12 42.73
N LEU A 389 11.73 15.24 42.33
CA LEU A 389 12.48 16.14 43.21
C LEU A 389 11.52 17.14 43.85
N ALA A 390 11.28 17.01 45.15
CA ALA A 390 10.44 17.91 45.95
C ALA A 390 11.12 18.28 47.28
N ASN A 391 10.56 19.26 48.00
CA ASN A 391 11.00 19.68 49.35
C ASN A 391 12.38 20.36 49.45
N ALA A 392 13.00 20.75 48.32
CA ALA A 392 14.21 21.57 48.36
C ALA A 392 13.85 23.05 48.62
N ALA A 393 14.48 23.67 49.62
CA ALA A 393 14.17 25.04 50.05
C ALA A 393 14.35 26.10 48.95
N TRP A 394 15.19 25.83 47.95
CA TRP A 394 15.45 26.72 46.82
C TRP A 394 14.43 26.59 45.67
N LEU A 395 13.63 25.52 45.59
CA LEU A 395 12.64 25.34 44.51
C LEU A 395 11.63 26.48 44.47
N GLY A 396 11.14 26.91 45.64
CA GLY A 396 10.17 28.01 45.74
C GLY A 396 10.72 29.40 45.38
N GLN A 397 12.03 29.52 45.13
CA GLN A 397 12.70 30.75 44.67
C GLN A 397 12.82 30.78 43.14
N ALA A 398 12.63 29.64 42.47
CA ALA A 398 12.77 29.54 41.03
C ALA A 398 11.65 30.31 40.31
N ALA A 399 12.05 31.20 39.42
CA ALA A 399 11.19 31.99 38.55
C ALA A 399 11.27 31.56 37.09
N SER A 400 12.38 30.95 36.66
CA SER A 400 12.52 30.35 35.33
C SER A 400 13.04 28.91 35.40
N ALA A 401 12.65 28.13 34.40
CA ALA A 401 13.08 26.77 34.15
C ALA A 401 13.38 26.63 32.65
N GLU A 402 14.60 26.23 32.32
CA GLU A 402 15.09 26.15 30.94
C GLU A 402 15.76 24.80 30.71
N LEU A 403 15.47 24.16 29.58
CA LEU A 403 16.11 22.91 29.21
C LEU A 403 17.36 23.20 28.36
N ILE A 404 18.51 22.74 28.83
CA ILE A 404 19.78 22.88 28.12
C ILE A 404 20.53 21.55 28.18
N ASN A 405 20.88 20.99 27.02
CA ASN A 405 21.58 19.70 26.88
C ASN A 405 20.98 18.58 27.75
N GLY A 406 19.66 18.42 27.68
CA GLY A 406 18.88 17.40 28.38
C GLY A 406 18.80 17.58 29.90
N ARG A 407 19.24 18.72 30.44
CA ARG A 407 19.24 19.04 31.88
C ARG A 407 18.38 20.27 32.15
N LEU A 408 17.70 20.29 33.30
CA LEU A 408 16.80 21.39 33.65
C LEU A 408 17.51 22.44 34.52
N TRP A 409 17.63 23.65 34.00
CA TRP A 409 18.25 24.80 34.67
C TRP A 409 17.19 25.64 35.36
N LEU A 410 17.35 25.89 36.64
CA LEU A 410 16.41 26.69 37.45
C LEU A 410 17.09 27.96 37.93
N ARG A 411 16.45 29.11 37.68
CA ARG A 411 16.97 30.43 38.08
C ARG A 411 15.95 31.24 38.87
N ASP A 412 16.42 32.14 39.71
CA ASP A 412 15.55 33.08 40.44
C ASP A 412 15.06 34.23 39.54
N ALA A 413 14.23 35.11 40.10
CA ALA A 413 13.66 36.25 39.36
C ALA A 413 14.69 37.28 38.88
N ARG A 414 15.94 37.22 39.38
CA ARG A 414 17.06 38.07 38.96
C ARG A 414 17.98 37.37 37.97
N GLY A 415 17.66 36.13 37.57
CA GLY A 415 18.47 35.32 36.66
C GLY A 415 19.59 34.53 37.34
N LYS A 416 19.72 34.59 38.67
CA LYS A 416 20.74 33.85 39.42
C LYS A 416 20.43 32.36 39.37
N LEU A 417 21.44 31.54 39.05
CA LEU A 417 21.31 30.09 38.98
C LEU A 417 21.04 29.51 40.38
N LEU A 418 19.96 28.74 40.51
CA LEU A 418 19.58 28.05 41.75
C LEU A 418 20.05 26.60 41.75
N ASN A 419 19.84 25.89 40.64
CA ASN A 419 20.38 24.55 40.42
C ASN A 419 20.28 24.10 38.96
N VAL A 420 20.94 22.98 38.66
CA VAL A 420 20.77 22.22 37.41
C VAL A 420 20.39 20.78 37.79
N ILE A 421 19.37 20.22 37.15
CA ILE A 421 18.82 18.89 37.45
C ILE A 421 19.11 17.95 36.28
N ASP A 422 19.63 16.76 36.56
CA ASP A 422 19.89 15.72 35.56
C ASP A 422 18.65 14.88 35.21
N PRO A 423 18.67 14.02 34.17
CA PRO A 423 17.49 13.23 33.77
C PRO A 423 17.03 12.18 34.78
N GLN A 424 17.77 11.99 35.86
CA GLN A 424 17.42 11.11 36.97
C GLN A 424 16.82 11.91 38.15
N GLY A 425 16.61 13.22 37.98
CA GLY A 425 15.99 14.09 38.98
C GLY A 425 16.95 14.54 40.09
N LYS A 426 18.27 14.37 39.91
CA LYS A 426 19.27 14.78 40.89
C LYS A 426 19.70 16.22 40.64
N ALA A 427 19.70 17.03 41.71
CA ALA A 427 20.30 18.35 41.73
C ALA A 427 21.84 18.25 41.71
N LEU A 428 22.48 18.87 40.72
CA LEU A 428 23.92 18.76 40.48
C LEU A 428 24.74 19.77 41.29
N LEU A 429 24.18 20.94 41.62
CA LEU A 429 24.92 22.02 42.26
C LEU A 429 24.74 21.98 43.78
N ASN A 430 25.86 22.01 44.50
CA ASN A 430 25.90 22.17 45.96
C ASN A 430 26.08 23.65 46.36
N ALA A 431 25.92 23.95 47.65
CA ALA A 431 26.02 25.32 48.16
C ALA A 431 27.37 26.01 47.86
N ARG A 432 28.48 25.25 47.95
CA ARG A 432 29.83 25.77 47.68
C ARG A 432 30.02 26.12 46.21
N THR A 433 29.52 25.29 45.29
CA THR A 433 29.54 25.61 43.86
C THR A 433 28.71 26.86 43.58
N LEU A 434 27.49 26.95 44.13
CA LEU A 434 26.61 28.10 43.91
C LEU A 434 27.20 29.42 44.43
N GLU A 435 27.90 29.38 45.56
CA GLU A 435 28.63 30.53 46.10
C GLU A 435 29.80 30.93 45.19
N ALA A 436 30.57 29.97 44.69
CA ALA A 436 31.68 30.22 43.76
C ALA A 436 31.23 30.73 42.37
N LEU A 437 29.98 30.48 41.98
CA LEU A 437 29.38 30.98 40.74
C LEU A 437 28.81 32.40 40.88
N ASP A 438 28.70 32.94 42.10
CA ASP A 438 28.06 34.23 42.32
C ASP A 438 28.87 35.37 41.70
N GLY A 439 28.22 36.24 40.92
CA GLY A 439 28.87 37.34 40.20
C GLY A 439 29.60 36.97 38.91
N HIS A 440 29.81 35.68 38.61
CA HIS A 440 30.42 35.24 37.36
C HIS A 440 29.38 35.12 36.21
N PRO A 441 29.65 35.68 35.02
CA PRO A 441 28.85 35.38 33.84
C PRO A 441 28.98 33.90 33.46
N LEU A 442 27.83 33.25 33.27
CA LEU A 442 27.72 31.85 32.89
C LEU A 442 27.17 31.75 31.47
N GLN A 443 27.92 31.13 30.57
CA GLN A 443 27.42 30.77 29.23
C GLN A 443 27.21 29.25 29.14
N PRO A 444 25.96 28.78 29.05
CA PRO A 444 25.66 27.37 28.90
C PRO A 444 26.30 26.77 27.64
N LEU A 445 26.73 25.52 27.74
CA LEU A 445 27.20 24.75 26.58
C LEU A 445 26.06 23.90 26.04
N TYR A 446 25.91 23.93 24.72
CA TYR A 446 24.84 23.26 23.99
C TYR A 446 25.39 21.99 23.35
N GLY A 447 24.64 20.90 23.45
CA GLY A 447 24.98 19.66 22.77
C GLY A 447 24.61 19.71 21.28
N ASN A 448 25.04 18.68 20.54
CA ASN A 448 24.76 18.54 19.09
C ASN A 448 23.28 18.30 18.77
N ASP A 449 22.49 17.95 19.78
CA ASP A 449 21.04 17.83 19.67
C ASP A 449 20.40 19.22 19.61
N ARG A 450 19.89 19.60 18.43
CA ARG A 450 19.20 20.90 18.21
C ARG A 450 17.99 21.09 19.13
N THR A 451 17.36 20.01 19.61
CA THR A 451 16.24 20.09 20.54
C THR A 451 16.70 20.33 21.98
N GLN A 452 17.99 20.15 22.27
CA GLN A 452 18.58 20.22 23.61
C GLN A 452 17.92 19.25 24.61
N ARG A 453 17.30 18.15 24.14
CA ARG A 453 16.58 17.19 24.99
C ARG A 453 17.42 15.99 25.42
N SER A 454 18.46 15.69 24.66
CA SER A 454 19.39 14.59 24.95
C SER A 454 20.55 15.07 25.80
N VAL A 455 20.95 14.28 26.80
CA VAL A 455 22.14 14.56 27.60
C VAL A 455 23.39 14.06 26.89
N GLN A 456 24.37 14.93 26.74
CA GLN A 456 25.74 14.54 26.47
C GLN A 456 26.51 14.42 27.80
N PRO A 457 26.80 13.19 28.29
CA PRO A 457 27.28 12.98 29.66
C PRO A 457 28.57 13.73 29.98
N ASP A 458 29.50 13.77 29.01
CA ASP A 458 30.83 14.35 29.18
C ASP A 458 30.88 15.87 28.90
N LEU A 459 29.79 16.47 28.39
CA LEU A 459 29.72 17.90 28.12
C LEU A 459 29.55 18.68 29.43
N PRO A 460 30.49 19.59 29.79
CA PRO A 460 30.31 20.54 30.87
C PRO A 460 29.00 21.34 30.71
N LEU A 461 28.45 21.76 31.84
CA LEU A 461 27.19 22.50 31.90
C LEU A 461 27.33 23.91 31.30
N ALA A 462 28.41 24.61 31.63
CA ALA A 462 28.65 25.98 31.17
C ALA A 462 30.14 26.30 31.18
N ARG A 463 30.52 27.32 30.41
CA ARG A 463 31.74 28.08 30.65
C ARG A 463 31.47 29.24 31.60
N LEU A 464 32.49 29.55 32.38
CA LEU A 464 32.54 30.66 33.31
C LEU A 464 33.47 31.73 32.75
N ASP A 465 32.96 32.94 32.58
CA ASP A 465 33.77 34.09 32.20
C ASP A 465 34.28 34.82 33.47
N PRO A 466 35.40 35.57 33.38
CA PRO A 466 35.86 36.47 34.45
C PRO A 466 34.78 37.48 34.86
N VAL A 467 34.81 37.92 36.13
CA VAL A 467 33.94 39.02 36.59
C VAL A 467 34.39 40.32 35.93
N ALA A 468 33.44 41.22 35.65
CA ALA A 468 33.67 42.47 34.90
C ALA A 468 34.77 43.38 35.46
N ASP A 469 35.08 43.29 36.76
CA ASP A 469 36.10 44.10 37.45
C ASP A 469 37.51 43.46 37.43
N GLY A 470 37.69 42.33 36.74
CA GLY A 470 38.97 41.62 36.64
C GLY A 470 39.31 40.72 37.83
N GLU A 471 38.48 40.70 38.88
CA GLU A 471 38.59 39.75 39.98
C GLU A 471 37.85 38.44 39.66
N GLY A 472 38.58 37.41 39.23
CA GLY A 472 38.04 36.07 39.00
C GLY A 472 38.50 35.48 37.67
N ASN A 473 38.73 34.17 37.64
CA ASN A 473 39.34 33.51 36.48
C ASN A 473 38.29 32.77 35.63
N ALA A 474 38.59 32.56 34.35
CA ALA A 474 37.73 31.73 33.51
C ALA A 474 37.74 30.26 33.97
N GLY A 475 36.70 29.51 33.63
CA GLY A 475 36.56 28.13 34.08
C GLY A 475 35.43 27.37 33.41
N LEU A 476 35.26 26.10 33.82
CA LEU A 476 34.20 25.22 33.35
C LEU A 476 33.37 24.73 34.53
N LEU A 477 32.06 24.85 34.41
CA LEU A 477 31.13 24.14 35.27
C LEU A 477 30.93 22.74 34.70
N ARG A 478 31.51 21.72 35.32
CA ARG A 478 31.52 20.35 34.81
C ARG A 478 30.13 19.71 34.82
N ALA A 479 29.99 18.63 34.05
CA ALA A 479 28.75 17.85 33.92
C ALA A 479 28.17 17.34 35.25
N ASP A 480 29.02 17.12 36.25
CA ASP A 480 28.64 16.67 37.59
C ASP A 480 28.32 17.82 38.57
N GLY A 481 28.36 19.08 38.10
CA GLY A 481 28.12 20.27 38.92
C GLY A 481 29.32 20.74 39.74
N SER A 482 30.50 20.15 39.57
CA SER A 482 31.74 20.67 40.17
C SER A 482 32.36 21.78 39.32
N LEU A 483 33.04 22.73 39.99
CA LEU A 483 33.68 23.86 39.33
C LEU A 483 35.15 23.57 39.06
N LEU A 484 35.57 23.72 37.81
CA LEU A 484 36.97 23.71 37.39
C LEU A 484 37.38 25.14 37.02
N GLN A 485 38.23 25.75 37.84
CA GLN A 485 38.72 27.11 37.63
C GLN A 485 40.22 27.13 37.94
N GLN A 486 41.01 27.81 37.10
CA GLN A 486 42.45 27.95 37.29
C GLN A 486 42.85 29.42 37.23
N VAL A 487 43.81 29.81 38.07
CA VAL A 487 44.24 31.21 38.20
C VAL A 487 44.84 31.78 36.91
N SER A 488 45.42 30.93 36.08
CA SER A 488 46.04 31.33 34.82
C SER A 488 45.04 31.52 33.66
N TRP A 489 43.79 31.09 33.80
CA TRP A 489 42.82 31.08 32.70
C TRP A 489 42.10 32.42 32.57
N LEU A 490 42.33 33.11 31.46
CA LEU A 490 41.71 34.39 31.12
C LEU A 490 40.39 34.22 30.35
N SER A 491 40.29 33.21 29.48
CA SER A 491 39.06 32.87 28.77
C SER A 491 39.03 31.38 28.38
N VAL A 492 37.82 30.85 28.16
CA VAL A 492 37.62 29.48 27.66
C VAL A 492 36.50 29.42 26.61
N SER A 493 36.72 28.69 25.53
CA SER A 493 35.71 28.45 24.49
C SER A 493 35.74 27.00 24.01
N LEU A 494 34.60 26.50 23.53
CA LEU A 494 34.52 25.18 22.92
C LEU A 494 35.39 25.14 21.65
N ALA A 495 36.19 24.08 21.48
CA ALA A 495 37.10 23.95 20.35
C ALA A 495 36.34 23.69 19.05
N ASP A 496 35.33 22.82 19.08
CA ASP A 496 34.38 22.63 17.98
C ASP A 496 33.32 23.74 18.02
N GLY A 497 33.16 24.50 16.94
CA GLY A 497 32.21 25.61 16.92
C GLY A 497 30.76 25.13 17.08
N ALA A 498 29.88 25.94 17.68
CA ALA A 498 28.45 25.62 17.81
C ALA A 498 27.73 25.48 16.46
N ASP A 499 28.25 26.15 15.41
CA ASP A 499 27.72 26.14 14.04
C ASP A 499 28.52 25.24 13.07
N ALA A 500 29.72 24.81 13.46
CA ALA A 500 30.55 23.91 12.67
C ALA A 500 30.13 22.49 13.06
N GLY A 501 29.21 21.90 12.28
CA GLY A 501 28.62 20.59 12.55
C GLY A 501 29.62 19.65 13.19
N ALA A 502 29.49 19.45 14.50
CA ALA A 502 30.47 18.74 15.30
C ALA A 502 30.73 17.39 14.64
N ASP A 503 31.98 17.12 14.25
CA ASP A 503 32.33 15.85 13.67
C ASP A 503 31.94 14.76 14.67
N ALA A 504 30.95 13.94 14.30
CA ALA A 504 30.36 12.97 15.20
C ALA A 504 31.46 12.03 15.72
N GLY A 505 31.79 12.13 17.02
CA GLY A 505 32.86 11.35 17.66
C GLY A 505 34.17 12.10 17.91
N ALA A 506 34.28 13.40 17.61
CA ALA A 506 35.43 14.21 17.99
C ALA A 506 35.58 14.31 19.54
N PRO A 507 36.82 14.34 20.07
CA PRO A 507 37.05 14.46 21.51
C PRO A 507 36.68 15.86 21.99
N LEU A 508 35.92 15.93 23.08
CA LEU A 508 35.49 17.19 23.66
C LEU A 508 36.68 17.99 24.24
N GLN A 509 36.99 19.12 23.60
CA GLN A 509 38.12 19.98 23.94
C GLN A 509 37.72 21.46 24.01
N PHE A 510 38.53 22.23 24.73
CA PHE A 510 38.33 23.66 24.95
C PHE A 510 39.60 24.43 24.64
N ILE A 511 39.45 25.54 23.93
CA ILE A 511 40.50 26.53 23.72
C ILE A 511 40.53 27.42 24.94
N VAL A 512 41.69 27.47 25.60
CA VAL A 512 41.90 28.29 26.81
C VAL A 512 42.96 29.34 26.51
N THR A 513 42.66 30.59 26.86
CA THR A 513 43.62 31.70 26.76
C THR A 513 44.23 32.00 28.13
N THR A 514 45.55 32.14 28.17
CA THR A 514 46.32 32.51 29.37
C THR A 514 47.22 33.70 29.04
N GLN A 515 47.95 34.23 30.04
CA GLN A 515 48.98 35.26 29.81
C GLN A 515 50.15 34.75 28.94
N GLU A 516 50.37 33.43 28.91
CA GLU A 516 51.44 32.79 28.12
C GLU A 516 51.00 32.45 26.69
N GLY A 517 49.72 32.63 26.36
CA GLY A 517 49.12 32.31 25.06
C GLY A 517 47.94 31.33 25.17
N MET A 518 47.45 30.88 24.01
CA MET A 518 46.36 29.91 23.88
C MET A 518 46.86 28.47 23.90
N GLY A 519 46.00 27.55 24.37
CA GLY A 519 46.23 26.11 24.39
C GLY A 519 44.92 25.34 24.38
N LEU A 520 45.01 24.00 24.37
CA LEU A 520 43.84 23.11 24.42
C LEU A 520 43.82 22.33 25.72
N VAL A 521 42.64 22.22 26.33
CA VAL A 521 42.37 21.38 27.50
C VAL A 521 41.16 20.49 27.22
N ASP A 522 41.05 19.36 27.90
CA ASP A 522 39.81 18.58 27.90
C ASP A 522 38.82 19.03 28.98
N SER A 523 37.67 18.35 29.07
CA SER A 523 36.62 18.65 30.05
C SER A 523 37.03 18.46 31.52
N GLN A 524 38.17 17.80 31.79
CA GLN A 524 38.73 17.63 33.13
C GLN A 524 39.81 18.69 33.43
N GLY A 525 40.13 19.57 32.48
CA GLY A 525 41.20 20.56 32.60
C GLY A 525 42.59 19.99 32.34
N GLN A 526 42.69 18.76 31.85
CA GLN A 526 43.97 18.19 31.46
C GLN A 526 44.40 18.81 30.13
N GLN A 527 45.61 19.35 30.12
CA GLN A 527 46.19 19.98 28.95
C GLN A 527 46.42 18.96 27.83
N ARG A 528 45.86 19.25 26.65
CA ARG A 528 46.03 18.49 25.40
C ARG A 528 47.03 19.18 24.47
N LEU A 529 47.08 20.51 24.50
CA LEU A 529 48.10 21.32 23.83
C LEU A 529 48.64 22.37 24.81
N PRO A 530 49.97 22.49 25.01
CA PRO A 530 50.55 23.53 25.85
C PRO A 530 50.18 24.95 25.45
N PHE A 531 50.06 25.81 26.47
CA PHE A 531 49.87 27.24 26.28
C PHE A 531 51.08 27.84 25.57
N GLY A 532 50.82 28.66 24.55
CA GLY A 532 51.85 29.33 23.77
C GLY A 532 51.47 29.58 22.31
N GLU A 533 50.28 29.15 21.86
CA GLU A 533 49.78 29.59 20.56
C GLU A 533 49.33 31.06 20.63
N GLU A 534 49.61 31.85 19.60
CA GLU A 534 49.10 33.22 19.52
C GLU A 534 47.60 33.21 19.22
N ASN A 535 47.16 32.24 18.40
CA ASN A 535 45.76 32.02 18.08
C ASN A 535 45.46 30.54 17.79
N ILE A 536 44.27 30.08 18.19
CA ILE A 536 43.69 28.79 17.81
C ILE A 536 42.25 29.05 17.34
N SER A 537 41.92 28.72 16.10
CA SER A 537 40.54 28.80 15.58
C SER A 537 39.67 27.65 16.09
N SER A 538 38.36 27.75 15.90
CA SER A 538 37.49 26.58 16.05
C SER A 538 37.86 25.50 15.04
N PHE A 539 37.60 24.24 15.41
CA PHE A 539 37.74 23.09 14.53
C PHE A 539 36.60 23.06 13.51
N VAL A 540 36.96 22.82 12.25
CA VAL A 540 36.03 22.66 11.12
C VAL A 540 36.49 21.44 10.31
N GLN A 541 35.62 20.44 10.14
CA GLN A 541 35.93 19.19 9.42
C GLN A 541 37.22 18.53 9.95
N GLY A 542 37.39 18.51 11.27
CA GLY A 542 38.45 17.82 12.01
C GLY A 542 39.72 18.63 12.27
N TYR A 543 39.80 19.89 11.81
CA TYR A 543 41.01 20.70 11.92
C TYR A 543 40.75 22.14 12.39
N ALA A 544 41.63 22.65 13.25
CA ALA A 544 41.72 24.06 13.61
C ALA A 544 42.96 24.72 12.98
N PHE A 545 42.89 26.03 12.75
CA PHE A 545 44.03 26.85 12.36
C PHE A 545 44.75 27.38 13.59
N VAL A 546 46.07 27.18 13.65
CA VAL A 546 46.93 27.70 14.72
C VAL A 546 47.97 28.65 14.15
N TYR A 547 48.30 29.70 14.90
CA TYR A 547 49.30 30.69 14.53
C TYR A 547 50.34 30.85 15.64
N ARG A 548 51.61 30.74 15.27
CA ARG A 548 52.76 30.93 16.17
C ARG A 548 54.00 31.34 15.39
N ASP A 549 54.73 32.32 15.90
CA ASP A 549 56.01 32.78 15.35
C ASP A 549 55.92 33.16 13.86
N GLY A 550 54.80 33.78 13.46
CA GLY A 550 54.59 34.17 12.07
C GLY A 550 54.11 33.06 11.13
N THR A 551 53.86 31.84 11.62
CA THR A 551 53.52 30.68 10.79
C THR A 551 52.10 30.18 11.07
N LEU A 552 51.29 30.04 10.01
CA LEU A 552 49.99 29.38 10.04
C LEU A 552 50.14 27.86 9.88
N SER A 553 49.41 27.07 10.66
CA SER A 553 49.39 25.60 10.54
C SER A 553 48.01 25.04 10.86
N ALA A 554 47.73 23.82 10.41
CA ALA A 554 46.55 23.05 10.82
C ALA A 554 46.87 22.22 12.05
N LEU A 555 45.90 22.09 12.95
CA LEU A 555 45.96 21.28 14.16
C LEU A 555 44.83 20.26 14.12
N ASP A 556 45.13 18.97 14.29
CA ASP A 556 44.11 17.93 14.49
C ASP A 556 43.70 17.80 15.97
N HIS A 557 42.63 17.05 16.22
CA HIS A 557 42.11 16.81 17.58
C HIS A 557 43.10 16.09 18.51
N GLN A 558 44.13 15.44 17.98
CA GLN A 558 45.20 14.82 18.76
C GLN A 558 46.31 15.82 19.14
N GLY A 559 46.19 17.09 18.72
CA GLY A 559 47.17 18.13 18.96
C GLY A 559 48.37 18.08 18.02
N LYS A 560 48.31 17.28 16.94
CA LYS A 560 49.38 17.19 15.95
C LYS A 560 49.21 18.30 14.92
N ARG A 561 50.34 18.93 14.60
CA ARG A 561 50.44 20.06 13.66
C ARG A 561 50.80 19.58 12.25
N TYR A 562 50.24 20.26 11.27
CA TYR A 562 50.54 20.08 9.86
C TYR A 562 50.81 21.46 9.26
N ALA A 563 51.95 21.60 8.59
CA ALA A 563 52.25 22.84 7.88
C ALA A 563 51.23 23.03 6.76
N LEU A 564 50.81 24.28 6.56
CA LEU A 564 49.90 24.71 5.51
C LEU A 564 50.65 25.67 4.57
N PRO A 565 50.24 25.77 3.30
CA PRO A 565 50.79 26.76 2.38
C PRO A 565 50.38 28.17 2.82
N ASP A 566 51.27 29.14 2.57
CA ASP A 566 51.07 30.56 2.89
C ASP A 566 50.24 31.23 1.78
N GLU A 567 48.91 31.14 1.90
CA GLU A 567 47.94 31.51 0.86
C GLU A 567 46.91 32.51 1.38
N VAL A 568 46.26 33.23 0.46
CA VAL A 568 45.29 34.28 0.80
C VAL A 568 44.05 33.72 1.49
N GLN A 569 43.60 32.53 1.11
CA GLN A 569 42.50 31.82 1.77
C GLN A 569 42.68 30.32 1.72
N ILE A 570 42.38 29.66 2.85
CA ILE A 570 42.47 28.20 3.01
C ILE A 570 41.36 27.70 3.92
N GLU A 571 40.76 26.55 3.58
CA GLU A 571 39.61 25.97 4.29
C GLU A 571 39.72 24.45 4.34
N SER A 572 39.41 23.86 5.50
CA SER A 572 39.32 22.40 5.65
C SER A 572 38.11 21.85 4.90
N ILE A 573 38.32 20.81 4.10
CA ILE A 573 37.26 20.07 3.39
C ILE A 573 37.10 18.63 3.91
N GLY A 574 37.78 18.28 5.01
CA GLY A 574 37.70 16.97 5.68
C GLY A 574 38.83 16.00 5.34
N GLY A 575 39.06 15.03 6.22
CA GLY A 575 40.06 13.95 6.01
C GLY A 575 41.51 14.42 5.83
N GLY A 576 41.85 15.62 6.29
CA GLY A 576 43.18 16.21 6.16
C GLY A 576 43.40 17.00 4.87
N TRP A 577 42.35 17.18 4.08
CA TRP A 577 42.37 17.96 2.86
C TRP A 577 41.90 19.38 3.11
N PHE A 578 42.57 20.32 2.45
CA PHE A 578 42.25 21.74 2.48
C PHE A 578 42.09 22.25 1.06
N ARG A 579 41.09 23.09 0.81
CA ARG A 579 41.03 23.89 -0.41
C ARG A 579 41.68 25.25 -0.15
N PHE A 580 42.42 25.77 -1.12
CA PHE A 580 43.11 27.06 -0.97
C PHE A 580 43.03 27.90 -2.24
N ARG A 581 43.26 29.20 -2.13
CA ARG A 581 43.39 30.13 -3.26
C ARG A 581 44.36 31.26 -2.96
N ASP A 582 45.02 31.69 -4.01
CA ASP A 582 46.11 32.65 -4.09
C ASP A 582 45.63 34.10 -4.32
N ALA A 583 44.31 34.31 -4.45
CA ALA A 583 43.68 35.63 -4.52
C ALA A 583 42.36 35.67 -3.74
N ALA A 584 42.04 36.84 -3.17
CA ALA A 584 40.80 37.09 -2.42
C ALA A 584 39.56 37.30 -3.32
N ALA A 585 39.72 37.31 -4.66
CA ALA A 585 38.61 37.51 -5.58
C ALA A 585 37.60 36.36 -5.48
N GLU A 586 36.31 36.67 -5.58
CA GLU A 586 35.23 35.69 -5.39
C GLU A 586 35.28 34.55 -6.43
N ASP A 587 35.75 34.86 -7.64
CA ASP A 587 35.92 33.95 -8.78
C ASP A 587 37.32 33.32 -8.89
N ALA A 588 38.22 33.61 -7.95
CA ALA A 588 39.55 33.00 -7.93
C ALA A 588 39.43 31.47 -7.78
N PRO A 589 40.19 30.69 -8.58
CA PRO A 589 40.09 29.25 -8.56
C PRO A 589 40.63 28.65 -7.27
N TRP A 590 40.12 27.50 -6.91
CA TRP A 590 40.53 26.69 -5.78
C TRP A 590 41.56 25.64 -6.19
N GLY A 591 42.60 25.52 -5.37
CA GLY A 591 43.55 24.42 -5.32
C GLY A 591 43.21 23.48 -4.15
N ILE A 592 43.93 22.38 -4.05
CA ILE A 592 43.75 21.37 -3.01
C ILE A 592 45.11 20.99 -2.43
N PHE A 593 45.21 21.01 -1.11
CA PHE A 593 46.38 20.64 -0.34
C PHE A 593 46.05 19.48 0.61
N ASP A 594 46.90 18.45 0.61
CA ASP A 594 46.82 17.33 1.53
C ASP A 594 47.80 17.56 2.67
N ALA A 595 47.28 17.93 3.84
CA ALA A 595 48.07 18.23 5.02
C ALA A 595 48.71 16.98 5.63
N LEU A 596 48.09 15.80 5.47
CA LEU A 596 48.64 14.55 5.98
C LEU A 596 49.84 14.10 5.16
N ALA A 597 49.74 14.21 3.83
CA ALA A 597 50.82 13.87 2.90
C ALA A 597 51.80 15.03 2.64
N GLN A 598 51.53 16.23 3.19
CA GLN A 598 52.34 17.45 3.04
C GLN A 598 52.63 17.79 1.57
N ARG A 599 51.58 17.79 0.73
CA ARG A 599 51.72 18.08 -0.71
C ARG A 599 50.51 18.80 -1.29
N VAL A 600 50.76 19.58 -2.34
CA VAL A 600 49.71 20.11 -3.21
C VAL A 600 49.16 18.98 -4.07
N VAL A 601 47.88 18.67 -3.91
CA VAL A 601 47.16 17.69 -4.74
C VAL A 601 46.81 18.33 -6.09
N ALA A 602 46.27 19.55 -6.05
CA ALA A 602 45.94 20.35 -7.23
C ALA A 602 46.33 21.81 -6.99
N ALA A 603 47.00 22.42 -7.96
CA ALA A 603 47.16 23.87 -7.98
C ALA A 603 45.79 24.57 -8.17
N PRO A 604 45.66 25.87 -7.88
CA PRO A 604 44.42 26.64 -8.08
C PRO A 604 43.90 26.62 -9.52
N VAL A 605 42.98 25.69 -9.82
CA VAL A 605 42.41 25.47 -11.16
C VAL A 605 40.91 25.20 -11.18
N TYR A 606 40.31 24.86 -10.04
CA TYR A 606 38.90 24.49 -9.95
C TYR A 606 38.03 25.68 -9.57
N ARG A 607 36.87 25.83 -10.21
CA ARG A 607 35.91 26.86 -9.84
C ARG A 607 35.29 26.61 -8.46
N GLN A 608 35.03 25.33 -8.15
CA GLN A 608 34.52 24.90 -6.84
C GLN A 608 35.13 23.54 -6.46
N VAL A 609 35.26 23.30 -5.16
CA VAL A 609 35.73 22.03 -4.58
C VAL A 609 34.77 21.67 -3.43
N GLY A 610 34.16 20.49 -3.51
CA GLY A 610 33.26 19.94 -2.50
C GLY A 610 34.00 19.34 -1.30
N LEU A 611 33.25 18.64 -0.44
CA LEU A 611 33.81 17.96 0.73
C LEU A 611 34.57 16.70 0.32
N TYR A 612 35.69 16.46 0.99
CA TYR A 612 36.46 15.24 0.88
C TYR A 612 35.82 14.14 1.75
N ALA A 613 35.49 13.02 1.13
CA ALA A 613 35.04 11.83 1.84
C ALA A 613 35.47 10.57 1.09
N ASN A 614 36.00 9.59 1.84
CA ASN A 614 36.42 8.27 1.34
C ASN A 614 37.40 8.35 0.15
N GLY A 615 38.42 9.21 0.24
CA GLY A 615 39.45 9.30 -0.80
C GLY A 615 39.09 10.17 -2.00
N GLN A 616 37.94 10.84 -1.99
CA GLN A 616 37.38 11.53 -3.14
C GLN A 616 36.77 12.89 -2.80
N ALA A 617 36.87 13.82 -3.74
CA ALA A 617 36.18 15.10 -3.71
C ALA A 617 35.59 15.42 -5.09
N ASP A 618 34.37 15.96 -5.11
CA ASP A 618 33.79 16.55 -6.31
C ASP A 618 34.39 17.93 -6.57
N VAL A 619 34.67 18.21 -7.84
CA VAL A 619 35.29 19.47 -8.28
C VAL A 619 34.59 19.99 -9.52
N GLN A 620 34.45 21.31 -9.59
CA GLN A 620 33.88 21.99 -10.75
C GLN A 620 34.99 22.66 -11.57
N GLN A 621 35.03 22.37 -12.86
CA GLN A 621 35.92 23.02 -13.81
C GLN A 621 35.47 24.46 -14.13
N PRO A 622 36.36 25.32 -14.69
CA PRO A 622 36.01 26.68 -15.11
C PRO A 622 34.83 26.77 -16.10
N ASN A 623 34.65 25.73 -16.94
CA ASN A 623 33.51 25.60 -17.86
C ASN A 623 32.17 25.28 -17.16
N GLY A 624 32.16 25.16 -15.82
CA GLY A 624 30.99 24.85 -15.00
C GLY A 624 30.68 23.35 -14.85
N ARG A 625 31.49 22.46 -15.42
CA ARG A 625 31.28 21.01 -15.37
C ARG A 625 31.83 20.38 -14.09
N TRP A 626 31.08 19.45 -13.53
CA TRP A 626 31.43 18.71 -12.33
C TRP A 626 32.01 17.34 -12.67
N GLY A 627 33.08 16.96 -11.95
CA GLY A 627 33.66 15.62 -11.92
C GLY A 627 34.14 15.26 -10.52
N VAL A 628 34.73 14.07 -10.35
CA VAL A 628 35.29 13.61 -9.06
C VAL A 628 36.74 13.22 -9.24
N ILE A 629 37.59 13.68 -8.34
CA ILE A 629 39.01 13.34 -8.31
C ILE A 629 39.35 12.50 -7.08
N ASN A 630 40.40 11.69 -7.20
CA ASN A 630 40.99 10.95 -6.09
C ASN A 630 42.15 11.72 -5.44
N SER A 631 42.80 11.06 -4.48
CA SER A 631 43.94 11.63 -3.77
C SER A 631 45.18 11.97 -4.61
N GLN A 632 45.26 11.47 -5.83
CA GLN A 632 46.34 11.71 -6.79
C GLN A 632 45.97 12.77 -7.82
N ASN A 633 44.86 13.50 -7.61
CA ASN A 633 44.29 14.43 -8.59
C ASN A 633 43.98 13.79 -9.95
N SER A 634 43.66 12.49 -9.93
CA SER A 634 43.23 11.76 -11.11
C SER A 634 41.71 11.68 -11.13
N TRP A 635 41.11 11.84 -12.30
CA TRP A 635 39.67 11.72 -12.48
C TRP A 635 39.21 10.30 -12.17
N VAL A 636 38.34 10.17 -11.18
CA VAL A 636 37.55 8.95 -10.92
C VAL A 636 36.24 9.03 -11.71
N ILE A 637 35.61 10.20 -11.71
CA ILE A 637 34.47 10.55 -12.55
C ILE A 637 34.88 11.74 -13.41
N ALA A 638 34.80 11.59 -14.73
CA ALA A 638 35.15 12.65 -15.68
C ALA A 638 34.25 13.89 -15.49
N PRO A 639 34.78 15.11 -15.71
CA PRO A 639 34.05 16.35 -15.49
C PRO A 639 33.08 16.67 -16.63
N ASP A 640 32.07 15.82 -16.82
CA ASP A 640 31.09 15.93 -17.91
C ASP A 640 29.70 16.35 -17.43
N TYR A 641 29.50 16.50 -16.12
CA TYR A 641 28.19 16.66 -15.51
C TYR A 641 27.84 18.12 -15.23
N ALA A 642 26.55 18.46 -15.29
CA ALA A 642 26.04 19.77 -14.90
C ALA A 642 25.92 19.91 -13.38
N ALA A 643 25.70 18.79 -12.67
CA ALA A 643 25.73 18.71 -11.22
C ALA A 643 26.11 17.29 -10.78
N LEU A 644 26.80 17.17 -9.64
CA LEU A 644 27.08 15.92 -8.95
C LEU A 644 26.69 16.07 -7.47
N ALA A 645 26.03 15.06 -6.92
CA ALA A 645 25.70 15.01 -5.51
C ALA A 645 26.07 13.64 -4.95
N ARG A 646 26.74 13.62 -3.80
CA ARG A 646 27.03 12.36 -3.12
C ARG A 646 25.74 11.80 -2.52
N ILE A 647 25.42 10.54 -2.83
CA ILE A 647 24.27 9.84 -2.24
C ILE A 647 24.70 9.25 -0.89
N ASN A 648 25.81 8.51 -0.89
CA ASN A 648 26.40 7.88 0.27
C ASN A 648 27.92 7.67 0.01
N PRO A 649 28.68 7.02 0.91
CA PRO A 649 30.10 6.72 0.68
C PRO A 649 30.43 6.03 -0.66
N ALA A 650 29.52 5.22 -1.20
CA ALA A 650 29.74 4.37 -2.36
C ALA A 650 29.14 4.92 -3.66
N LEU A 651 28.26 5.93 -3.61
CA LEU A 651 27.44 6.32 -4.76
C LEU A 651 27.29 7.83 -4.94
N TRP A 652 27.19 8.22 -6.20
CA TRP A 652 26.99 9.57 -6.68
C TRP A 652 25.75 9.66 -7.58
N PHE A 653 25.00 10.75 -7.43
CA PHE A 653 23.89 11.12 -8.30
C PHE A 653 24.35 12.20 -9.27
N ALA A 654 24.38 11.87 -10.56
CA ALA A 654 24.97 12.71 -11.59
C ALA A 654 23.90 13.26 -12.51
N THR A 655 23.88 14.58 -12.73
CA THR A 655 22.96 15.26 -13.65
C THR A 655 23.71 15.65 -14.92
N LEU A 656 23.23 15.18 -16.07
CA LEU A 656 23.82 15.52 -17.36
C LEU A 656 23.38 16.93 -17.82
N PRO A 657 24.19 17.64 -18.63
CA PRO A 657 23.76 18.84 -19.33
C PRO A 657 22.45 18.66 -20.08
N ALA A 658 21.54 19.62 -19.96
CA ALA A 658 20.44 19.76 -20.90
C ALA A 658 20.97 20.19 -22.29
N PRO A 659 20.44 19.62 -23.40
CA PRO A 659 20.65 20.18 -24.72
C PRO A 659 20.17 21.63 -24.79
N ALA A 660 20.90 22.50 -25.51
CA ALA A 660 20.54 23.91 -25.61
C ALA A 660 19.12 24.10 -26.18
N GLY A 661 18.27 24.83 -25.45
CA GLY A 661 16.89 25.15 -25.86
C GLY A 661 15.85 24.04 -25.65
N SER A 662 16.12 23.03 -24.82
CA SER A 662 15.18 21.94 -24.55
C SER A 662 14.47 22.10 -23.19
N ASP A 663 13.16 21.92 -23.18
CA ASP A 663 12.33 21.71 -21.97
C ASP A 663 12.29 20.23 -21.52
N ALA A 664 13.22 19.39 -22.01
CA ALA A 664 13.20 17.96 -21.75
C ALA A 664 13.44 17.64 -20.27
N ALA A 665 12.80 16.56 -19.80
CA ALA A 665 13.01 16.05 -18.46
C ALA A 665 14.50 15.76 -18.20
N THR A 666 14.99 16.17 -17.02
CA THR A 666 16.40 16.15 -16.68
C THR A 666 16.97 14.74 -16.75
N THR A 667 18.06 14.55 -17.49
CA THR A 667 18.75 13.25 -17.59
C THR A 667 19.74 13.09 -16.46
N ARG A 668 19.63 11.98 -15.72
CA ARG A 668 20.45 11.70 -14.54
C ARG A 668 20.94 10.26 -14.54
N ALA A 669 21.99 9.98 -13.78
CA ALA A 669 22.59 8.66 -13.62
C ALA A 669 23.00 8.42 -12.16
N VAL A 670 23.14 7.15 -11.76
CA VAL A 670 23.80 6.75 -10.51
C VAL A 670 25.15 6.17 -10.85
N ILE A 671 26.22 6.71 -10.25
CA ILE A 671 27.61 6.32 -10.52
C ILE A 671 28.23 5.83 -9.22
N GLY A 672 28.94 4.71 -9.28
CA GLY A 672 29.72 4.22 -8.15
C GLY A 672 30.89 5.16 -7.82
N ALA A 673 31.39 5.08 -6.59
CA ALA A 673 32.63 5.74 -6.19
C ALA A 673 33.84 5.19 -6.97
N ASP A 674 33.73 4.05 -7.64
CA ASP A 674 34.72 3.55 -8.59
C ASP A 674 34.65 4.22 -9.98
N GLY A 675 33.72 5.16 -10.18
CA GLY A 675 33.47 5.85 -11.45
C GLY A 675 32.64 5.05 -12.45
N GLN A 676 32.23 3.82 -12.12
CA GLN A 676 31.46 2.98 -13.02
C GLN A 676 29.95 3.25 -12.88
N PRO A 677 29.18 3.28 -13.97
CA PRO A 677 27.74 3.50 -13.90
C PRO A 677 27.03 2.33 -13.18
N ARG A 678 26.15 2.64 -12.24
CA ARG A 678 25.21 1.69 -11.61
C ARG A 678 23.82 1.79 -12.21
N VAL A 679 23.40 3.01 -12.52
CA VAL A 679 22.20 3.31 -13.31
C VAL A 679 22.64 4.17 -14.49
N PRO A 680 22.35 3.77 -15.74
CA PRO A 680 22.74 4.54 -16.91
C PRO A 680 22.04 5.92 -16.94
N PRO A 681 22.50 6.86 -17.79
CA PRO A 681 21.79 8.11 -18.01
C PRO A 681 20.33 7.88 -18.44
N THR A 682 19.39 8.34 -17.62
CA THR A 682 17.95 8.14 -17.80
C THR A 682 17.21 9.45 -17.58
N SER A 683 16.28 9.77 -18.48
CA SER A 683 15.48 10.99 -18.43
C SER A 683 14.41 10.90 -17.33
N GLY A 684 14.31 11.93 -16.49
CA GLY A 684 13.32 11.97 -15.41
C GLY A 684 13.61 11.03 -14.22
N LEU A 685 14.84 10.51 -14.11
CA LEU A 685 15.24 9.61 -13.04
C LEU A 685 15.06 10.26 -11.66
N THR A 686 14.34 9.57 -10.78
CA THR A 686 14.15 9.88 -9.36
C THR A 686 14.84 8.82 -8.50
N GLN A 687 15.07 9.15 -7.22
CA GLN A 687 15.60 8.21 -6.25
C GLN A 687 14.80 8.26 -4.94
N GLU A 688 14.62 7.10 -4.32
CA GLU A 688 14.09 6.91 -2.96
C GLU A 688 15.12 6.13 -2.14
N HIS A 689 15.26 6.45 -0.86
CA HIS A 689 16.27 5.87 0.03
C HIS A 689 15.59 5.03 1.10
N PHE A 690 16.14 3.84 1.36
CA PHE A 690 15.68 2.94 2.40
C PHE A 690 16.45 3.20 3.71
N SER A 691 15.87 2.83 4.84
CA SER A 691 16.49 2.91 6.18
C SER A 691 17.80 2.11 6.28
N ASP A 692 17.90 1.01 5.54
CA ASP A 692 19.06 0.13 5.48
C ASP A 692 20.15 0.59 4.50
N GLY A 693 19.96 1.76 3.85
CA GLY A 693 20.92 2.35 2.92
C GLY A 693 20.75 1.93 1.46
N ARG A 694 19.81 1.02 1.13
CA ARG A 694 19.46 0.71 -0.26
C ARG A 694 18.85 1.92 -0.96
N ILE A 695 18.95 1.93 -2.29
CA ILE A 695 18.46 3.02 -3.14
C ILE A 695 17.58 2.44 -4.24
N LEU A 696 16.35 2.96 -4.34
CA LEU A 696 15.48 2.72 -5.48
C LEU A 696 15.61 3.90 -6.45
N ALA A 697 16.14 3.65 -7.64
CA ALA A 697 16.12 4.59 -8.74
C ALA A 697 14.98 4.24 -9.70
N SER A 698 14.14 5.20 -10.09
CA SER A 698 12.96 4.96 -10.93
C SER A 698 12.83 5.98 -12.05
N ALA A 699 12.36 5.53 -13.20
CA ALA A 699 12.17 6.36 -14.38
C ALA A 699 10.69 6.42 -14.80
N PRO A 700 10.24 7.51 -15.46
CA PRO A 700 8.84 7.68 -15.86
C PRO A 700 8.35 6.66 -16.89
N ASP A 701 9.27 5.99 -17.59
CA ASP A 701 8.97 4.92 -18.54
C ASP A 701 8.76 3.55 -17.84
N GLY A 702 8.70 3.51 -16.51
CA GLY A 702 8.44 2.28 -15.75
C GLY A 702 9.68 1.44 -15.49
N GLN A 703 10.87 1.90 -15.90
CA GLN A 703 12.13 1.24 -15.54
C GLN A 703 12.52 1.60 -14.09
N SER A 704 12.86 0.58 -13.30
CA SER A 704 13.32 0.75 -11.91
C SER A 704 14.55 -0.10 -11.61
N TRP A 705 15.42 0.42 -10.74
CA TRP A 705 16.61 -0.25 -10.22
C TRP A 705 16.61 -0.19 -8.70
N LEU A 706 16.72 -1.35 -8.06
CA LEU A 706 17.04 -1.43 -6.64
C LEU A 706 18.54 -1.71 -6.50
N LEU A 707 19.24 -0.85 -5.77
CA LEU A 707 20.66 -0.95 -5.51
C LEU A 707 20.91 -1.21 -4.02
N SER A 708 21.90 -2.04 -3.71
CA SER A 708 22.45 -2.16 -2.36
C SER A 708 23.04 -0.82 -1.89
N ALA A 709 23.37 -0.68 -0.60
CA ALA A 709 24.05 0.52 -0.08
C ALA A 709 25.40 0.79 -0.78
N GLU A 710 26.06 -0.26 -1.25
CA GLU A 710 27.32 -0.22 -2.02
C GLU A 710 27.10 0.02 -3.52
N GLY A 711 25.85 0.06 -3.98
CA GLY A 711 25.50 0.28 -5.38
C GLY A 711 25.47 -0.97 -6.24
N ASN A 712 25.44 -2.17 -5.65
CA ASN A 712 25.27 -3.39 -6.41
C ASN A 712 23.81 -3.52 -6.87
N PRO A 713 23.53 -3.86 -8.14
CA PRO A 713 22.16 -4.04 -8.61
C PRO A 713 21.54 -5.28 -7.96
N GLU A 714 20.50 -5.08 -7.16
CA GLU A 714 19.67 -6.15 -6.60
C GLU A 714 18.51 -6.49 -7.53
N LEU A 715 17.88 -5.46 -8.12
CA LEU A 715 16.78 -5.61 -9.07
C LEU A 715 16.92 -4.59 -10.21
N ASN A 716 16.49 -4.99 -11.40
CA ASN A 716 16.43 -4.17 -12.60
C ASN A 716 15.19 -4.61 -13.39
N GLU A 717 14.08 -3.89 -13.21
CA GLU A 717 12.77 -4.33 -13.68
C GLU A 717 12.11 -3.25 -14.54
N GLN A 718 11.51 -3.68 -15.66
CA GLN A 718 10.72 -2.84 -16.56
C GLN A 718 9.22 -3.00 -16.23
N ASP A 719 8.47 -1.91 -16.28
CA ASP A 719 7.01 -1.84 -16.00
C ASP A 719 6.61 -2.48 -14.67
N THR A 720 7.53 -2.46 -13.69
CA THR A 720 7.35 -3.01 -12.35
C THR A 720 7.49 -1.91 -11.33
N THR A 721 6.45 -1.70 -10.52
CA THR A 721 6.51 -0.76 -9.41
C THR A 721 7.24 -1.41 -8.25
N ILE A 722 8.31 -0.78 -7.78
CA ILE A 722 9.05 -1.16 -6.58
C ILE A 722 8.71 -0.15 -5.49
N ARG A 723 8.37 -0.60 -4.27
CA ARG A 723 8.11 0.27 -3.12
C ARG A 723 8.74 -0.28 -1.85
N ALA A 724 9.15 0.63 -0.98
CA ALA A 724 9.52 0.30 0.38
C ALA A 724 8.30 -0.06 1.23
N LEU A 725 8.46 -1.07 2.08
CA LEU A 725 7.50 -1.50 3.08
C LEU A 725 8.27 -1.77 4.38
N GLY A 726 8.70 -0.70 5.04
CA GLY A 726 9.78 -0.80 6.03
C GLY A 726 11.06 -1.23 5.33
N ASP A 727 11.77 -2.21 5.88
CA ASP A 727 12.97 -2.80 5.25
C ASP A 727 12.63 -3.87 4.18
N TRP A 728 11.35 -4.11 3.92
CA TRP A 728 10.91 -5.01 2.84
C TRP A 728 10.72 -4.27 1.53
N VAL A 729 10.85 -5.00 0.42
CA VAL A 729 10.59 -4.49 -0.93
C VAL A 729 9.32 -5.12 -1.47
N LYS A 730 8.35 -4.30 -1.88
CA LYS A 730 7.14 -4.73 -2.57
C LYS A 730 7.31 -4.49 -4.07
N LEU A 731 7.21 -5.56 -4.87
CA LEU A 731 7.19 -5.51 -6.34
C LEU A 731 5.80 -5.84 -6.86
N SER A 732 5.26 -4.93 -7.67
CA SER A 732 3.98 -5.09 -8.34
C SER A 732 4.15 -4.84 -9.84
N ARG A 733 3.90 -5.85 -10.67
CA ARG A 733 3.82 -5.70 -12.13
C ARG A 733 2.44 -5.25 -12.55
N LEU A 734 2.35 -4.31 -13.47
CA LEU A 734 1.08 -3.92 -14.05
C LEU A 734 0.51 -5.08 -14.88
N PRO A 735 -0.83 -5.24 -14.95
CA PRO A 735 -1.44 -6.15 -15.91
C PRO A 735 -0.96 -5.83 -17.33
N GLN A 736 -0.70 -6.88 -18.09
CA GLN A 736 -0.20 -6.77 -19.45
C GLN A 736 -1.23 -7.29 -20.44
N GLU A 737 -1.38 -6.61 -21.57
CA GLU A 737 -2.30 -6.99 -22.63
C GLU A 737 -1.58 -7.00 -23.97
N GLY A 738 -1.85 -8.01 -24.78
CA GLY A 738 -1.34 -8.07 -26.15
C GLY A 738 -2.12 -9.08 -26.98
N TYR A 739 -1.52 -9.51 -28.09
CA TYR A 739 -2.23 -10.35 -29.06
C TYR A 739 -1.39 -11.53 -29.54
N LEU A 740 -2.00 -12.71 -29.51
CA LEU A 740 -1.39 -13.97 -29.94
C LEU A 740 -2.00 -14.47 -31.23
N ASN A 741 -1.20 -15.17 -32.03
CA ASN A 741 -1.72 -15.99 -33.12
C ASN A 741 -2.29 -17.31 -32.59
N ALA A 742 -2.90 -18.10 -33.48
CA ALA A 742 -3.50 -19.40 -33.13
C ALA A 742 -2.48 -20.45 -32.61
N GLN A 743 -1.18 -20.21 -32.81
CA GLN A 743 -0.10 -21.05 -32.31
C GLN A 743 0.40 -20.62 -30.92
N GLY A 744 -0.20 -19.58 -30.33
CA GLY A 744 0.21 -19.04 -29.02
C GLY A 744 1.48 -18.20 -29.08
N SER A 745 1.89 -17.72 -30.27
CA SER A 745 3.03 -16.82 -30.43
C SER A 745 2.58 -15.37 -30.48
N TRP A 746 3.38 -14.46 -29.91
CA TRP A 746 3.13 -13.02 -29.94
C TRP A 746 3.08 -12.50 -31.38
N GLN A 747 1.96 -11.87 -31.73
CA GLN A 747 1.79 -11.13 -32.98
C GLN A 747 1.89 -9.63 -32.74
N ILE A 748 1.33 -9.16 -31.63
CA ILE A 748 1.55 -7.82 -31.09
C ILE A 748 1.92 -8.03 -29.62
N ALA A 749 3.13 -7.65 -29.24
CA ALA A 749 3.66 -7.88 -27.90
C ALA A 749 2.82 -7.15 -26.85
N ALA A 750 2.77 -7.72 -25.65
CA ALA A 750 2.21 -7.02 -24.51
C ALA A 750 3.10 -5.83 -24.14
N ASP A 751 2.61 -4.61 -24.34
CA ASP A 751 3.18 -3.42 -23.72
C ASP A 751 2.33 -3.09 -22.49
N GLY A 752 2.94 -2.88 -21.32
CA GLY A 752 2.20 -2.63 -20.06
C GLY A 752 1.43 -1.30 -20.02
N ARG A 753 1.02 -0.76 -21.18
CA ARG A 753 0.68 0.65 -21.40
C ARG A 753 -0.64 0.90 -22.14
N GLY A 754 -1.57 -0.06 -22.16
CA GLY A 754 -2.93 0.23 -22.63
C GLY A 754 -3.83 -0.98 -22.78
N ALA A 755 -5.12 -0.78 -22.52
CA ALA A 755 -6.14 -1.77 -22.82
C ALA A 755 -6.38 -1.88 -24.33
N GLY A 756 -6.52 -3.11 -24.82
CA GLY A 756 -6.91 -3.42 -26.19
C GLY A 756 -8.37 -3.87 -26.29
N SER A 757 -8.91 -3.97 -27.51
CA SER A 757 -10.14 -4.72 -27.77
C SER A 757 -9.84 -6.00 -28.54
N ALA A 758 -10.76 -6.95 -28.51
CA ALA A 758 -10.82 -8.06 -29.46
C ALA A 758 -10.66 -7.57 -30.92
N PHE A 759 -10.03 -8.40 -31.77
CA PHE A 759 -9.93 -8.13 -33.20
C PHE A 759 -11.26 -8.44 -33.90
N ILE A 760 -11.86 -7.43 -34.52
CA ILE A 760 -13.13 -7.50 -35.25
C ILE A 760 -12.87 -7.03 -36.67
N ASN A 761 -13.16 -7.89 -37.66
CA ASN A 761 -12.91 -7.60 -39.09
C ASN A 761 -11.47 -7.12 -39.38
N GLY A 762 -10.47 -7.68 -38.68
CA GLY A 762 -9.05 -7.33 -38.86
C GLY A 762 -8.65 -5.97 -38.26
N ARG A 763 -9.45 -5.46 -37.32
CA ARG A 763 -9.19 -4.21 -36.59
C ARG A 763 -9.38 -4.39 -35.09
N ALA A 764 -8.62 -3.65 -34.29
CA ALA A 764 -8.77 -3.60 -32.85
C ALA A 764 -8.53 -2.17 -32.34
N LEU A 765 -9.04 -1.86 -31.15
CA LEU A 765 -8.65 -0.67 -30.41
C LEU A 765 -7.35 -0.94 -29.64
N ARG A 766 -6.51 0.08 -29.55
CA ARG A 766 -5.37 0.13 -28.62
C ARG A 766 -5.36 1.49 -27.92
N ALA A 767 -5.32 1.49 -26.60
CA ALA A 767 -5.09 2.71 -25.84
C ALA A 767 -3.60 3.07 -25.84
N GLN A 768 -3.28 4.35 -26.05
CA GLN A 768 -1.92 4.88 -25.95
C GLN A 768 -1.97 6.22 -25.22
N GLY A 769 -1.71 6.20 -23.91
CA GLY A 769 -1.86 7.38 -23.05
C GLY A 769 -3.31 7.86 -22.97
N GLN A 770 -3.58 9.09 -23.41
CA GLN A 770 -4.94 9.68 -23.44
C GLN A 770 -5.66 9.45 -24.78
N LEU A 771 -5.00 8.80 -25.75
CA LEU A 771 -5.54 8.55 -27.08
C LEU A 771 -5.99 7.09 -27.21
N THR A 772 -7.04 6.86 -27.98
CA THR A 772 -7.41 5.52 -28.46
C THR A 772 -7.18 5.48 -29.97
N GLU A 773 -6.46 4.48 -30.44
CA GLU A 773 -6.20 4.25 -31.86
C GLU A 773 -6.82 2.96 -32.34
N VAL A 774 -7.06 2.90 -33.65
CA VAL A 774 -7.45 1.67 -34.34
C VAL A 774 -6.22 1.09 -35.00
N VAL A 775 -5.96 -0.20 -34.78
CA VAL A 775 -4.81 -0.93 -35.33
C VAL A 775 -5.24 -2.07 -36.24
N ASP A 776 -4.38 -2.41 -37.20
CA ASP A 776 -4.51 -3.63 -37.99
C ASP A 776 -3.88 -4.85 -37.28
N ALA A 777 -3.94 -6.02 -37.91
CA ALA A 777 -3.44 -7.28 -37.36
C ALA A 777 -1.91 -7.31 -37.18
N GLN A 778 -1.17 -6.34 -37.74
CA GLN A 778 0.27 -6.17 -37.55
C GLN A 778 0.58 -5.15 -36.45
N GLY A 779 -0.43 -4.56 -35.82
CA GLY A 779 -0.29 -3.49 -34.83
C GLY A 779 -0.03 -2.12 -35.44
N THR A 780 -0.17 -1.98 -36.76
CA THR A 780 -0.01 -0.71 -37.47
C THR A 780 -1.22 0.16 -37.22
N ARG A 781 -1.00 1.44 -36.88
CA ARG A 781 -2.08 2.41 -36.69
C ARG A 781 -2.80 2.70 -38.01
N VAL A 782 -4.10 2.46 -38.03
CA VAL A 782 -5.03 2.72 -39.14
C VAL A 782 -5.79 4.04 -38.93
N GLY A 783 -6.06 4.42 -37.69
CA GLY A 783 -6.77 5.66 -37.36
C GLY A 783 -6.69 6.03 -35.89
N THR A 784 -7.17 7.22 -35.53
CA THR A 784 -7.21 7.72 -34.15
C THR A 784 -8.62 8.20 -33.83
N LEU A 785 -9.13 7.76 -32.68
CA LEU A 785 -10.45 8.14 -32.21
C LEU A 785 -10.39 9.46 -31.42
N PRO A 786 -11.48 10.25 -31.42
CA PRO A 786 -11.60 11.43 -30.57
C PRO A 786 -11.44 11.10 -29.08
N GLY A 787 -11.07 12.09 -28.27
CA GLY A 787 -10.90 11.92 -26.82
C GLY A 787 -12.12 11.29 -26.12
N GLY A 788 -11.84 10.48 -25.10
CA GLY A 788 -12.83 9.70 -24.34
C GLY A 788 -12.50 8.21 -24.33
N GLN A 789 -13.22 7.45 -23.49
CA GLN A 789 -13.07 5.99 -23.42
C GLN A 789 -13.91 5.33 -24.52
N TRP A 790 -13.29 4.47 -25.32
CA TRP A 790 -13.92 3.76 -26.43
C TRP A 790 -13.93 2.27 -26.19
N TYR A 791 -14.99 1.62 -26.65
CA TYR A 791 -15.21 0.18 -26.53
C TYR A 791 -15.53 -0.40 -27.89
N TRP A 792 -15.07 -1.63 -28.14
CA TRP A 792 -15.42 -2.36 -29.34
C TRP A 792 -15.77 -3.81 -28.99
N PRO A 793 -17.04 -4.08 -28.63
CA PRO A 793 -17.47 -5.42 -28.25
C PRO A 793 -17.47 -6.38 -29.43
N ALA A 794 -17.30 -7.67 -29.14
CA ALA A 794 -17.50 -8.74 -30.11
C ALA A 794 -18.88 -8.63 -30.78
N ALA A 795 -18.94 -8.93 -32.09
CA ALA A 795 -20.13 -8.78 -32.95
C ALA A 795 -20.64 -7.35 -33.20
N SER A 796 -19.93 -6.31 -32.74
CA SER A 796 -20.26 -4.91 -33.09
C SER A 796 -19.59 -4.49 -34.40
N GLU A 797 -20.37 -3.93 -35.33
CA GLU A 797 -19.88 -3.37 -36.60
C GLU A 797 -19.10 -2.06 -36.40
N MET A 798 -19.37 -1.37 -35.28
CA MET A 798 -18.76 -0.09 -34.92
C MET A 798 -18.25 -0.10 -33.48
N SER A 799 -17.17 0.67 -33.25
CA SER A 799 -16.76 1.02 -31.89
C SER A 799 -17.64 2.13 -31.37
N PHE A 800 -17.78 2.25 -30.04
CA PHE A 800 -18.58 3.32 -29.44
C PHE A 800 -17.98 3.88 -28.15
N SER A 801 -18.37 5.11 -27.82
CA SER A 801 -17.96 5.83 -26.63
C SER A 801 -19.16 6.56 -26.03
N ILE A 802 -19.37 6.42 -24.72
CA ILE A 802 -20.42 7.10 -23.97
C ILE A 802 -19.79 8.23 -23.16
N LEU A 803 -20.30 9.45 -23.32
CA LEU A 803 -19.95 10.62 -22.54
C LEU A 803 -21.14 11.00 -21.65
N ASP A 804 -20.89 11.32 -20.38
CA ASP A 804 -21.90 11.87 -19.48
C ASP A 804 -21.56 13.32 -19.14
N ASN A 805 -22.42 14.24 -19.55
CA ASN A 805 -22.27 15.68 -19.34
C ASN A 805 -23.35 16.20 -18.39
N GLY A 806 -23.27 15.80 -17.12
CA GLY A 806 -24.18 16.33 -16.08
C GLY A 806 -25.59 15.75 -16.14
N GLY A 807 -25.74 14.47 -16.48
CA GLY A 807 -27.02 13.74 -16.47
C GLY A 807 -27.65 13.54 -17.85
N GLN A 808 -27.00 14.00 -18.92
CA GLN A 808 -27.40 13.74 -20.30
C GLN A 808 -26.29 12.96 -21.01
N ALA A 809 -26.47 11.64 -21.08
CA ALA A 809 -25.55 10.77 -21.79
C ALA A 809 -25.56 11.05 -23.30
N THR A 810 -24.41 10.96 -23.95
CA THR A 810 -24.27 11.02 -25.41
C THR A 810 -23.43 9.85 -25.87
N THR A 811 -23.90 9.11 -26.87
CA THR A 811 -23.18 7.97 -27.44
C THR A 811 -22.65 8.31 -28.81
N ARG A 812 -21.36 8.05 -29.02
CA ARG A 812 -20.63 8.27 -30.26
C ARG A 812 -20.26 6.92 -30.85
N TYR A 813 -20.46 6.71 -32.15
CA TYR A 813 -20.04 5.51 -32.87
C TYR A 813 -18.99 5.86 -33.91
N ALA A 814 -17.99 5.01 -34.07
CA ALA A 814 -16.96 5.15 -35.08
C ALA A 814 -16.78 3.87 -35.89
N ASP A 815 -16.46 4.07 -37.17
CA ASP A 815 -16.23 3.00 -38.13
C ASP A 815 -14.92 2.22 -37.85
N THR A 816 -14.66 1.22 -38.68
CA THR A 816 -13.47 0.36 -38.56
C THR A 816 -12.14 1.04 -38.88
N ASN A 817 -12.16 2.30 -39.30
CA ASN A 817 -10.97 3.13 -39.55
C ASN A 817 -10.82 4.25 -38.51
N GLY A 818 -11.64 4.23 -37.45
CA GLY A 818 -11.62 5.22 -36.38
C GLY A 818 -12.27 6.56 -36.75
N ARG A 819 -13.06 6.62 -37.84
CA ARG A 819 -13.80 7.83 -38.21
C ARG A 819 -15.13 7.86 -37.48
N LEU A 820 -15.43 8.99 -36.84
CA LEU A 820 -16.72 9.20 -36.18
C LEU A 820 -17.85 9.13 -37.22
N ALA A 821 -18.70 8.12 -37.08
CA ALA A 821 -19.80 7.83 -38.01
C ALA A 821 -21.13 8.42 -37.54
N LEU A 822 -21.39 8.39 -36.23
CA LEU A 822 -22.67 8.81 -35.65
C LEU A 822 -22.48 9.35 -34.23
N THR A 823 -23.28 10.35 -33.85
CA THR A 823 -23.41 10.81 -32.46
C THR A 823 -24.90 10.95 -32.13
N VAL A 824 -25.35 10.31 -31.06
CA VAL A 824 -26.74 10.31 -30.61
C VAL A 824 -26.83 10.70 -29.14
N THR A 825 -27.86 11.45 -28.79
CA THR A 825 -28.19 11.78 -27.39
C THR A 825 -28.89 10.59 -26.74
N GLY A 826 -28.37 10.12 -25.61
CA GLY A 826 -28.81 8.91 -24.90
C GLY A 826 -27.67 7.90 -24.75
N GLN A 827 -27.94 6.84 -23.97
CA GLN A 827 -27.04 5.69 -23.82
C GLN A 827 -27.34 4.65 -24.89
N GLY A 828 -26.39 4.46 -25.81
CA GLY A 828 -26.50 3.52 -26.91
C GLY A 828 -25.79 2.19 -26.62
N SER A 829 -26.31 1.09 -27.15
CA SER A 829 -25.67 -0.23 -27.11
C SER A 829 -24.63 -0.40 -28.22
N ARG A 830 -24.07 -1.61 -28.35
CA ARG A 830 -23.36 -2.03 -29.57
C ARG A 830 -24.25 -1.92 -30.83
N MET A 831 -23.63 -1.77 -32.00
CA MET A 831 -24.30 -1.73 -33.30
C MET A 831 -24.16 -3.08 -34.01
N THR A 832 -25.27 -3.75 -34.30
CA THR A 832 -25.27 -5.06 -34.98
C THR A 832 -26.36 -5.10 -36.03
N GLY A 833 -26.03 -5.49 -37.27
CA GLY A 833 -27.00 -5.54 -38.37
C GLY A 833 -27.63 -4.18 -38.67
N GLY A 834 -26.84 -3.09 -38.52
CA GLY A 834 -27.31 -1.72 -38.71
C GLY A 834 -28.30 -1.20 -37.66
N ARG A 835 -28.44 -1.86 -36.49
CA ARG A 835 -29.29 -1.44 -35.38
C ARG A 835 -28.52 -1.31 -34.07
N ALA A 836 -28.91 -0.35 -33.24
CA ALA A 836 -28.52 -0.26 -31.84
C ALA A 836 -29.73 0.06 -30.95
N VAL A 837 -29.68 -0.34 -29.69
CA VAL A 837 -30.62 0.12 -28.66
C VAL A 837 -30.16 1.50 -28.19
N LEU A 838 -31.10 2.41 -28.01
CA LEU A 838 -30.86 3.75 -27.46
C LEU A 838 -31.81 3.99 -26.28
N ALA A 839 -31.23 4.27 -25.12
CA ALA A 839 -31.95 4.73 -23.93
C ALA A 839 -31.82 6.26 -23.83
N VAL A 840 -32.90 6.98 -24.15
CA VAL A 840 -32.93 8.45 -24.08
C VAL A 840 -33.15 8.92 -22.64
N LYS A 841 -33.91 8.14 -21.86
CA LYS A 841 -34.13 8.30 -20.42
C LYS A 841 -34.11 6.92 -19.75
N PRO A 842 -33.80 6.82 -18.44
CA PRO A 842 -33.87 5.54 -17.73
C PRO A 842 -35.23 4.87 -17.90
N GLY A 843 -35.25 3.63 -18.35
CA GLY A 843 -36.48 2.86 -18.56
C GLY A 843 -37.30 3.24 -19.81
N ASP A 844 -36.72 3.96 -20.76
CA ASP A 844 -37.34 4.28 -22.06
C ASP A 844 -36.35 4.00 -23.19
N MET A 845 -36.42 2.76 -23.71
CA MET A 845 -35.53 2.21 -24.73
C MET A 845 -36.25 1.98 -26.06
N GLY A 846 -35.55 2.30 -27.15
CA GLY A 846 -35.97 2.01 -28.53
C GLY A 846 -34.78 1.65 -29.42
N TRP A 847 -35.04 1.28 -30.67
CA TRP A 847 -33.98 1.05 -31.64
C TRP A 847 -33.67 2.29 -32.48
N ILE A 848 -32.41 2.43 -32.84
CA ILE A 848 -31.93 3.37 -33.87
C ILE A 848 -31.27 2.60 -35.01
N ASP A 849 -31.33 3.17 -36.21
CA ASP A 849 -30.57 2.69 -37.36
C ASP A 849 -29.13 3.21 -37.34
N ALA A 850 -28.32 2.78 -38.33
CA ALA A 850 -26.94 3.23 -38.49
C ALA A 850 -26.78 4.75 -38.77
N LYS A 851 -27.88 5.47 -39.05
CA LYS A 851 -27.91 6.93 -39.20
C LYS A 851 -28.40 7.63 -37.92
N GLY A 852 -28.69 6.88 -36.86
CA GLY A 852 -29.23 7.37 -35.59
C GLY A 852 -30.72 7.71 -35.64
N GLN A 853 -31.43 7.30 -36.69
CA GLN A 853 -32.87 7.54 -36.81
C GLN A 853 -33.62 6.48 -36.00
N PRO A 854 -34.62 6.87 -35.19
CA PRO A 854 -35.43 5.92 -34.44
C PRO A 854 -36.21 5.00 -35.38
N LEU A 855 -36.16 3.70 -35.11
CA LEU A 855 -36.87 2.67 -35.86
C LEU A 855 -38.23 2.39 -35.20
N GLY A 856 -39.22 3.23 -35.54
CA GLY A 856 -40.56 3.17 -34.99
C GLY A 856 -40.73 3.96 -33.68
N ALA A 857 -41.95 4.00 -33.15
CA ALA A 857 -42.28 4.65 -31.88
C ALA A 857 -42.19 3.64 -30.73
N LEU A 858 -41.00 3.10 -30.50
CA LEU A 858 -40.74 2.07 -29.50
C LEU A 858 -40.40 2.69 -28.14
N HIS A 859 -41.11 2.27 -27.11
CA HIS A 859 -40.96 2.73 -25.73
C HIS A 859 -41.05 1.54 -24.77
N TYR A 860 -39.90 0.95 -24.42
CA TYR A 860 -39.82 -0.19 -23.51
C TYR A 860 -38.98 0.11 -22.28
N GLN A 861 -39.31 -0.56 -21.17
CA GLN A 861 -38.54 -0.48 -19.93
C GLN A 861 -37.15 -1.10 -20.09
N ASP A 862 -37.05 -2.12 -20.95
CA ASP A 862 -35.82 -2.81 -21.35
C ASP A 862 -36.02 -3.41 -22.75
N LEU A 863 -34.98 -3.45 -23.57
CA LEU A 863 -35.06 -3.86 -24.97
C LEU A 863 -33.73 -4.45 -25.45
N GLY A 864 -33.80 -5.65 -26.03
CA GLY A 864 -32.67 -6.31 -26.67
C GLY A 864 -32.49 -5.95 -28.15
N LEU A 865 -31.38 -6.40 -28.74
CA LEU A 865 -31.23 -6.43 -30.21
C LEU A 865 -31.90 -7.70 -30.78
N PRO A 866 -32.44 -7.67 -32.00
CA PRO A 866 -32.99 -8.86 -32.64
C PRO A 866 -31.92 -9.94 -32.86
N VAL A 867 -32.18 -11.15 -32.36
CA VAL A 867 -31.41 -12.37 -32.63
C VAL A 867 -32.38 -13.44 -33.11
N ASP A 868 -32.05 -14.15 -34.19
CA ASP A 868 -32.98 -15.07 -34.87
C ASP A 868 -34.35 -14.44 -35.23
N GLY A 869 -34.37 -13.11 -35.46
CA GLY A 869 -35.55 -12.36 -35.88
C GLY A 869 -36.44 -11.81 -34.75
N LEU A 870 -36.14 -12.12 -33.48
CA LEU A 870 -36.88 -11.62 -32.32
C LEU A 870 -35.96 -10.93 -31.31
N ALA A 871 -36.49 -9.96 -30.58
CA ALA A 871 -35.79 -9.32 -29.47
C ALA A 871 -36.62 -9.40 -28.20
N PHE A 872 -35.98 -9.53 -27.04
CA PHE A 872 -36.71 -9.38 -25.79
C PHE A 872 -37.12 -7.92 -25.59
N ALA A 873 -38.29 -7.70 -25.00
CA ALA A 873 -38.76 -6.37 -24.62
C ALA A 873 -39.55 -6.44 -23.31
N LYS A 874 -39.35 -5.45 -22.44
CA LYS A 874 -40.01 -5.36 -21.13
C LYS A 874 -41.04 -4.24 -21.10
N THR A 875 -42.24 -4.57 -20.65
CA THR A 875 -43.30 -3.60 -20.37
C THR A 875 -44.10 -4.05 -19.16
N ALA A 876 -44.60 -3.09 -18.37
CA ALA A 876 -45.34 -3.37 -17.13
C ALA A 876 -44.64 -4.36 -16.18
N GLY A 877 -43.30 -4.37 -16.15
CA GLY A 877 -42.52 -5.24 -15.26
C GLY A 877 -42.17 -6.63 -15.81
N HIS A 878 -42.75 -7.07 -16.94
CA HIS A 878 -42.53 -8.40 -17.50
C HIS A 878 -41.94 -8.37 -18.91
N TYR A 879 -41.19 -9.41 -19.26
CA TYR A 879 -40.56 -9.62 -20.55
C TYR A 879 -41.42 -10.45 -21.48
N GLY A 880 -41.41 -10.06 -22.75
CA GLY A 880 -41.89 -10.82 -23.89
C GLY A 880 -40.91 -10.68 -25.05
N PHE A 881 -41.33 -11.07 -26.26
CA PHE A 881 -40.51 -10.95 -27.46
C PHE A 881 -41.23 -10.19 -28.56
N VAL A 882 -40.51 -9.27 -29.18
CA VAL A 882 -40.98 -8.41 -30.26
C VAL A 882 -40.32 -8.74 -31.59
N ASP A 883 -41.05 -8.54 -32.68
CA ASP A 883 -40.54 -8.62 -34.04
C ASP A 883 -39.62 -7.44 -34.40
N ALA A 884 -39.11 -7.43 -35.63
CA ALA A 884 -38.25 -6.37 -36.14
C ALA A 884 -38.92 -4.99 -36.25
N GLN A 885 -40.25 -4.90 -36.10
CA GLN A 885 -41.05 -3.68 -36.06
C GLN A 885 -41.43 -3.27 -34.62
N GLY A 886 -41.10 -4.09 -33.62
CA GLY A 886 -41.44 -3.88 -32.22
C GLY A 886 -42.81 -4.44 -31.79
N ASN A 887 -43.52 -5.20 -32.63
CA ASN A 887 -44.78 -5.80 -32.20
C ASN A 887 -44.51 -7.07 -31.39
N PHE A 888 -45.21 -7.26 -30.27
CA PHE A 888 -45.09 -8.49 -29.49
C PHE A 888 -45.55 -9.71 -30.31
N VAL A 889 -44.62 -10.61 -30.56
CA VAL A 889 -44.88 -11.97 -31.06
C VAL A 889 -45.18 -12.90 -29.88
N ILE A 890 -44.47 -12.71 -28.77
CA ILE A 890 -44.69 -13.42 -27.51
C ILE A 890 -45.04 -12.39 -26.45
N PRO A 891 -46.25 -12.43 -25.86
CA PRO A 891 -46.68 -11.43 -24.88
C PRO A 891 -45.75 -11.30 -23.66
N PRO A 892 -45.69 -10.12 -23.03
CA PRO A 892 -44.81 -9.87 -21.88
C PRO A 892 -45.39 -10.49 -20.61
N VAL A 893 -44.96 -11.72 -20.30
CA VAL A 893 -45.45 -12.50 -19.15
C VAL A 893 -44.33 -13.12 -18.32
N PHE A 894 -43.07 -13.01 -18.74
CA PHE A 894 -41.93 -13.63 -18.08
C PHE A 894 -41.20 -12.66 -17.16
N ASP A 895 -40.59 -13.16 -16.10
CA ASP A 895 -39.79 -12.34 -15.19
C ASP A 895 -38.34 -12.20 -15.67
N ALA A 896 -37.85 -13.20 -16.41
CA ALA A 896 -36.54 -13.19 -17.06
C ALA A 896 -36.57 -13.91 -18.41
N VAL A 897 -35.73 -13.47 -19.35
CA VAL A 897 -35.59 -14.05 -20.69
C VAL A 897 -34.14 -13.97 -21.19
N SER A 898 -33.72 -14.94 -21.98
CA SER A 898 -32.51 -14.90 -22.81
C SER A 898 -32.85 -14.43 -24.23
N PRO A 899 -31.87 -13.95 -25.02
CA PRO A 899 -32.03 -13.85 -26.47
C PRO A 899 -32.34 -15.23 -27.09
N PHE A 900 -32.97 -15.22 -28.27
CA PHE A 900 -33.11 -16.42 -29.08
C PHE A 900 -31.76 -16.79 -29.70
N GLU A 901 -31.39 -18.06 -29.66
CA GLU A 901 -30.27 -18.62 -30.39
C GLU A 901 -30.60 -20.04 -30.84
N GLY A 902 -30.38 -20.35 -32.12
CA GLY A 902 -30.70 -21.65 -32.68
C GLY A 902 -32.19 -21.98 -32.63
N GLY A 903 -33.05 -20.95 -32.67
CA GLY A 903 -34.51 -21.06 -32.65
C GLY A 903 -35.16 -21.28 -31.28
N ALA A 904 -34.39 -21.22 -30.18
CA ALA A 904 -34.92 -21.36 -28.83
C ALA A 904 -34.43 -20.24 -27.90
N ALA A 905 -35.23 -19.93 -26.88
CA ALA A 905 -34.88 -18.99 -25.80
C ALA A 905 -35.23 -19.60 -24.45
N ILE A 906 -34.48 -19.20 -23.42
CA ILE A 906 -34.78 -19.54 -22.03
C ILE A 906 -35.60 -18.40 -21.43
N VAL A 907 -36.68 -18.77 -20.77
CA VAL A 907 -37.58 -17.84 -20.08
C VAL A 907 -37.90 -18.37 -18.70
N SER A 908 -38.19 -17.49 -17.75
CA SER A 908 -38.57 -17.91 -16.39
C SER A 908 -39.69 -17.04 -15.83
N ASP A 909 -40.51 -17.67 -14.99
CA ASP A 909 -41.47 -17.02 -14.09
C ASP A 909 -41.11 -17.37 -12.63
N ASP A 910 -41.98 -17.02 -11.69
CA ASP A 910 -41.81 -17.27 -10.26
C ASP A 910 -41.79 -18.76 -9.87
N THR A 911 -42.21 -19.66 -10.78
CA THR A 911 -42.38 -21.10 -10.51
C THR A 911 -41.46 -22.02 -11.30
N ALA A 912 -41.01 -21.63 -12.49
CA ALA A 912 -40.29 -22.50 -13.40
C ALA A 912 -39.33 -21.78 -14.37
N SER A 913 -38.29 -22.50 -14.80
CA SER A 913 -37.50 -22.15 -15.98
C SER A 913 -37.94 -22.99 -17.17
N MET A 914 -38.08 -22.35 -18.32
CA MET A 914 -38.68 -22.91 -19.52
C MET A 914 -37.80 -22.62 -20.74
N MET A 915 -37.76 -23.58 -21.66
CA MET A 915 -37.25 -23.37 -23.01
C MET A 915 -38.44 -23.21 -23.94
N ILE A 916 -38.45 -22.17 -24.76
CA ILE A 916 -39.52 -21.88 -25.72
C ILE A 916 -38.96 -21.74 -27.13
N ASP A 917 -39.79 -22.03 -28.14
CA ASP A 917 -39.50 -21.71 -29.54
C ASP A 917 -39.89 -20.27 -29.90
N SER A 918 -39.56 -19.84 -31.11
CA SER A 918 -39.84 -18.49 -31.61
C SER A 918 -41.33 -18.13 -31.72
N SER A 919 -42.24 -19.08 -31.53
CA SER A 919 -43.70 -18.83 -31.44
C SER A 919 -44.20 -18.70 -30.00
N GLY A 920 -43.31 -18.86 -29.01
CA GLY A 920 -43.64 -18.89 -27.59
C GLY A 920 -44.10 -20.26 -27.09
N LYS A 921 -43.97 -21.31 -27.89
CA LYS A 921 -44.40 -22.65 -27.48
C LYS A 921 -43.35 -23.29 -26.57
N LEU A 922 -43.83 -23.91 -25.50
CA LEU A 922 -43.00 -24.65 -24.56
C LEU A 922 -42.32 -25.87 -25.23
N LEU A 923 -41.01 -25.92 -25.15
CA LEU A 923 -40.15 -27.02 -25.58
C LEU A 923 -39.71 -27.88 -24.39
N ALA A 924 -39.31 -27.25 -23.29
CA ALA A 924 -38.96 -27.91 -22.05
C ALA A 924 -39.29 -27.04 -20.83
N ARG A 925 -39.54 -27.66 -19.68
CA ARG A 925 -39.71 -26.98 -18.40
C ARG A 925 -38.97 -27.71 -17.29
N VAL A 926 -38.21 -26.98 -16.49
CA VAL A 926 -37.67 -27.47 -15.22
C VAL A 926 -38.49 -26.87 -14.08
N GLY A 927 -39.10 -27.75 -13.30
CA GLY A 927 -39.84 -27.42 -12.08
C GLY A 927 -39.31 -28.21 -10.89
N ARG A 928 -39.79 -27.90 -9.68
CA ARG A 928 -39.46 -28.66 -8.47
C ARG A 928 -40.62 -29.55 -8.06
N GLU A 929 -40.36 -30.84 -7.90
CA GLU A 929 -41.32 -31.81 -7.36
C GLU A 929 -40.64 -32.70 -6.33
N CYS A 930 -41.30 -32.90 -5.19
CA CYS A 930 -40.81 -33.75 -4.10
C CYS A 930 -39.36 -33.47 -3.66
N GLY A 931 -38.93 -32.21 -3.70
CA GLY A 931 -37.59 -31.80 -3.28
C GLY A 931 -36.50 -31.96 -4.34
N VAL A 932 -36.81 -32.44 -5.55
CA VAL A 932 -35.85 -32.56 -6.67
C VAL A 932 -36.28 -31.72 -7.88
N GLN A 933 -35.32 -31.41 -8.75
CA GLN A 933 -35.61 -30.80 -10.04
C GLN A 933 -36.10 -31.85 -11.04
N VAL A 934 -37.18 -31.52 -11.75
CA VAL A 934 -37.81 -32.40 -12.73
C VAL A 934 -37.90 -31.68 -14.08
N LEU A 935 -37.36 -32.33 -15.11
CA LEU A 935 -37.41 -31.90 -16.50
C LEU A 935 -38.63 -32.51 -17.19
N TYR A 936 -39.44 -31.64 -17.77
CA TYR A 936 -40.58 -31.95 -18.61
C TYR A 936 -40.33 -31.53 -20.05
N GLY A 937 -40.75 -32.36 -21.01
CA GLY A 937 -40.73 -32.04 -22.44
C GLY A 937 -41.98 -31.30 -22.92
N ARG A 938 -42.05 -31.08 -24.24
CA ARG A 938 -43.12 -30.36 -24.95
C ARG A 938 -44.53 -30.91 -24.69
N GLY A 939 -44.67 -32.19 -24.37
CA GLY A 939 -45.96 -32.82 -24.02
C GLY A 939 -46.30 -32.81 -22.53
N SER A 940 -45.52 -32.09 -21.69
CA SER A 940 -45.50 -32.29 -20.23
C SER A 940 -45.14 -33.73 -19.83
N GLU A 941 -44.49 -34.50 -20.71
CA GLU A 941 -43.92 -35.78 -20.34
C GLU A 941 -42.66 -35.59 -19.49
N ARG A 942 -42.53 -36.35 -18.40
CA ARG A 942 -41.33 -36.32 -17.58
C ARG A 942 -40.18 -36.96 -18.35
N GLN A 943 -39.14 -36.19 -18.63
CA GLN A 943 -37.90 -36.68 -19.23
C GLN A 943 -36.89 -37.11 -18.17
N TRP A 944 -36.82 -36.39 -17.05
CA TRP A 944 -35.86 -36.66 -15.97
C TRP A 944 -36.30 -36.09 -14.62
N PRO A 945 -36.02 -36.76 -13.48
CA PRO A 945 -35.57 -38.14 -13.37
C PRO A 945 -36.64 -39.11 -13.90
N LEU A 946 -36.24 -40.29 -14.35
CA LEU A 946 -37.17 -41.27 -14.92
C LEU A 946 -38.23 -41.72 -13.88
N THR A 947 -37.82 -41.79 -12.62
CA THR A 947 -38.68 -42.07 -11.46
C THR A 947 -38.59 -40.93 -10.46
N LEU A 948 -39.69 -40.65 -9.77
CA LEU A 948 -39.71 -39.70 -8.66
C LEU A 948 -39.26 -40.38 -7.35
N PRO A 949 -38.80 -39.60 -6.35
CA PRO A 949 -38.53 -40.13 -5.01
C PRO A 949 -39.71 -40.91 -4.44
N VAL A 950 -39.44 -42.02 -3.73
CA VAL A 950 -40.48 -42.90 -3.17
C VAL A 950 -41.42 -42.15 -2.22
N ARG A 951 -40.91 -41.11 -1.55
CA ARG A 951 -41.68 -40.25 -0.63
C ARG A 951 -42.74 -39.37 -1.33
N CYS A 952 -42.76 -39.31 -2.66
CA CYS A 952 -43.83 -38.65 -3.42
C CYS A 952 -45.18 -39.39 -3.32
N GLY A 953 -45.17 -40.70 -3.03
CA GLY A 953 -46.37 -41.52 -2.96
C GLY A 953 -47.07 -41.41 -1.60
N GLY A 954 -47.76 -40.30 -1.35
CA GLY A 954 -48.83 -40.23 -0.34
C GLY A 954 -50.18 -40.52 -1.00
N THR A 955 -50.96 -41.43 -0.42
CA THR A 955 -52.33 -41.84 -0.84
C THR A 955 -53.25 -40.66 -1.20
N PRO A 956 -54.16 -40.78 -2.19
CA PRO A 956 -55.18 -39.76 -2.45
C PRO A 956 -56.12 -39.63 -1.24
N PRO A 957 -56.65 -38.44 -0.92
CA PRO A 957 -57.76 -38.35 0.03
C PRO A 957 -58.97 -39.09 -0.54
N ASP A 958 -59.61 -39.87 0.33
CA ASP A 958 -60.75 -40.74 0.05
C ASP A 958 -61.80 -40.09 -0.87
N ALA A 959 -62.26 -40.88 -1.83
CA ALA A 959 -63.47 -40.60 -2.60
C ALA A 959 -64.68 -40.56 -1.65
N GLY A 960 -64.98 -39.36 -1.13
CA GLY A 960 -66.30 -39.03 -0.60
C GLY A 960 -67.32 -38.99 -1.75
N THR A 961 -68.41 -39.71 -1.54
CA THR A 961 -69.60 -39.83 -2.41
C THR A 961 -70.11 -38.51 -3.01
N PRO A 962 -70.65 -38.52 -4.24
CA PRO A 962 -71.16 -37.33 -4.92
C PRO A 962 -72.56 -36.93 -4.41
N GLU A 963 -72.75 -35.67 -4.02
CA GLU A 963 -74.08 -35.05 -3.97
C GLU A 963 -74.50 -34.60 -5.37
N PRO A 964 -75.75 -34.87 -5.80
CA PRO A 964 -76.22 -34.51 -7.13
C PRO A 964 -76.72 -33.06 -7.16
N VAL A 965 -76.26 -32.28 -8.13
CA VAL A 965 -76.94 -31.06 -8.57
C VAL A 965 -77.58 -31.34 -9.93
N THR A 966 -78.92 -31.29 -9.95
CA THR A 966 -79.77 -31.24 -11.15
C THR A 966 -80.30 -29.81 -11.35
N PRO A 967 -80.82 -29.50 -12.54
CA PRO A 967 -80.16 -29.30 -13.83
C PRO A 967 -79.82 -27.82 -14.12
#